data_AF-A0A4U8S391-F1
#
_entry.id   AF-A0A4U8S391-F1
#
_cell.length_a   1.000
_cell.length_b   1.000
_cell.length_c   1.000
_cell.angle_alpha   90.00
_cell.angle_beta   90.00
_cell.angle_gamma   90.00
#
_symmetry.space_group_name_H-M   'P 1'
#
loop_
_entity.id
_entity.type
_entity.pdbx_description
1 polymer ?
#
loop_
_entity_poly.entity_id
_entity_poly.type
_entity_poly.pdbx_seq_one_letter_code
_entity_poly.pdbx_strand_id
1 'polypeptide(L)'
;MALGTLSSLGLGSKVLNHDVIDKLRQADEASHIKPIDKKIEENVEKQTELVAITSFLRDLKSSASKLGDYSTYLGRTSNVIGDALKATISDGVPTQDIKIDVDSVATSDINEMGGKYESRESVFSQKDSVLKFHHKGRDYKIDIKAGMELGEVAQMITDTTNGEVLGIVMKTGGSNPYQLMINSKDTGESNRVYFGSTASGNIVPSGAIELKDGDFNITLKDKKGLEKTLSITLPRTSSNAKSQDNAQSLKDAIMEAIRNNADFEGLLDEEINIGIGGANSDALTINDRRGYAIKIEGNKARNLGFSAENQAATQEDLIVATRSIGAGKIKGTITIGSVPLDLATLTKEKNSASQNAKVIAEAINNIAGIYAKVNDEGKLVINSDTGEVSIFANADADSKKALESLGLKSGTIMDYAKTQSELFKIRKVQSAEDARFSYNGISMKRPTNTIDDVVSGVNIELLTTTPPDKPAVINITRNDEAIVESVKNFVESYNELSLKLDEVTRYDEDSKIAGIFNGNSDIRMIRPSLTRIFSTNVVTETEIKSLAKYGLALDEKGRMSLDVSKLQMALSADPKGTQEFFNGSVKTLEFKEVQVDGVFKKFDQELDRLLNGGNARLKILEESLTKDDKKLREDRKKAIQQLDTRYDIMAQRFAAYDSQISKTNNAFSSVQLMIDQSVAKK
;
A
#
# COMPACT_ATOMS: atom_id res chain seq x y z
N MET A 1 35.87 -62.43 -70.89
CA MET A 1 34.42 -62.40 -70.65
C MET A 1 33.86 -63.75 -71.07
N ALA A 2 33.50 -64.60 -70.11
CA ALA A 2 32.87 -65.89 -70.38
C ALA A 2 31.64 -66.02 -69.48
N LEU A 3 30.48 -66.06 -70.14
CA LEU A 3 29.17 -66.50 -69.66
C LEU A 3 28.45 -65.58 -68.66
N GLY A 4 27.79 -64.57 -69.24
CA GLY A 4 26.69 -63.83 -68.61
C GLY A 4 25.82 -63.21 -69.69
N THR A 5 25.11 -64.02 -70.48
CA THR A 5 24.09 -63.52 -71.40
C THR A 5 22.75 -63.48 -70.67
N LEU A 6 22.22 -62.27 -70.42
CA LEU A 6 20.83 -62.07 -70.00
C LEU A 6 19.90 -62.64 -71.09
N SER A 7 19.19 -63.72 -70.77
CA SER A 7 18.44 -64.51 -71.74
C SER A 7 17.06 -63.94 -72.11
N SER A 8 16.55 -62.92 -71.41
CA SER A 8 15.31 -62.22 -71.77
C SER A 8 15.06 -61.04 -70.82
N LEU A 9 14.80 -59.84 -71.35
CA LEU A 9 14.13 -58.76 -70.61
C LEU A 9 12.62 -59.03 -70.66
N GLY A 10 12.12 -59.82 -69.70
CA GLY A 10 10.69 -60.05 -69.53
C GLY A 10 10.09 -59.06 -68.52
N LEU A 11 9.18 -58.18 -68.97
CA LEU A 11 8.30 -57.42 -68.09
C LEU A 11 7.10 -58.32 -67.71
N GLY A 12 6.80 -58.47 -66.41
CA GLY A 12 5.59 -59.16 -65.94
C GLY A 12 5.69 -60.68 -65.72
N SER A 13 6.86 -61.21 -65.34
CA SER A 13 7.09 -62.66 -65.18
C SER A 13 6.36 -63.36 -64.00
N LYS A 14 5.47 -62.66 -63.29
CA LYS A 14 4.70 -63.18 -62.14
C LYS A 14 3.24 -62.75 -62.21
N VAL A 15 2.35 -63.59 -61.68
CA VAL A 15 0.91 -63.33 -61.60
C VAL A 15 0.64 -62.20 -60.59
N LEU A 16 -0.30 -61.30 -60.92
CA LEU A 16 -0.75 -60.23 -60.02
C LEU A 16 -1.41 -60.82 -58.77
N ASN A 17 -0.99 -60.40 -57.58
CA ASN A 17 -1.59 -60.77 -56.29
C ASN A 17 -1.70 -59.54 -55.37
N HIS A 18 -2.41 -59.67 -54.25
CA HIS A 18 -2.61 -58.57 -53.30
C HIS A 18 -1.29 -57.99 -52.74
N ASP A 19 -0.31 -58.85 -52.41
CA ASP A 19 1.01 -58.41 -51.90
C ASP A 19 1.77 -57.53 -52.92
N VAL A 20 1.66 -57.82 -54.22
CA VAL A 20 2.25 -56.98 -55.28
C VAL A 20 1.53 -55.63 -55.38
N ILE A 21 0.20 -55.59 -55.22
CA ILE A 21 -0.58 -54.34 -55.23
C ILE A 21 -0.17 -53.45 -54.04
N ASP A 22 -0.03 -54.03 -52.85
CA ASP A 22 0.39 -53.30 -51.65
C ASP A 22 1.82 -52.75 -51.77
N LYS A 23 2.74 -53.53 -52.34
CA LYS A 23 4.11 -53.07 -52.62
C LYS A 23 4.16 -51.93 -53.63
N LEU A 24 3.31 -51.98 -54.65
CA LEU A 24 3.17 -50.88 -55.61
C LEU A 24 2.61 -49.62 -54.92
N ARG A 25 1.63 -49.77 -54.04
CA ARG A 25 1.08 -48.67 -53.25
C ARG A 25 2.16 -48.02 -52.39
N GLN A 26 2.93 -48.81 -51.66
CA GLN A 26 4.03 -48.30 -50.83
C GLN A 26 5.11 -47.57 -51.64
N ALA A 27 5.43 -48.06 -52.84
CA ALA A 27 6.37 -47.39 -53.74
C ALA A 27 5.82 -46.04 -54.25
N ASP A 28 4.54 -46.00 -54.62
CA ASP A 28 3.86 -44.79 -55.03
C ASP A 28 3.73 -43.78 -53.87
N GLU A 29 3.42 -44.23 -52.65
CA GLU A 29 3.43 -43.40 -51.43
C GLU A 29 4.82 -42.81 -51.17
N ALA A 30 5.86 -43.63 -51.32
CA ALA A 30 7.24 -43.18 -51.15
C ALA A 30 7.66 -42.13 -52.20
N SER A 31 7.15 -42.22 -53.42
CA SER A 31 7.46 -41.30 -54.51
C SER A 31 6.64 -40.00 -54.45
N HIS A 32 5.36 -40.09 -54.08
CA HIS A 32 4.43 -38.96 -54.19
C HIS A 32 4.07 -38.30 -52.86
N ILE A 33 4.01 -39.04 -51.75
CA ILE A 33 3.59 -38.52 -50.44
C ILE A 33 4.79 -38.10 -49.60
N LYS A 34 5.82 -38.96 -49.48
CA LYS A 34 7.00 -38.66 -48.63
C LYS A 34 7.69 -37.32 -48.96
N PRO A 35 7.84 -36.88 -50.22
CA PRO A 35 8.40 -35.57 -50.50
C PRO A 35 7.54 -34.41 -50.01
N ILE A 36 6.22 -34.57 -50.00
CA ILE A 36 5.29 -33.57 -49.45
C ILE A 36 5.38 -33.57 -47.92
N ASP A 37 5.43 -34.74 -47.29
CA ASP A 37 5.60 -34.89 -45.84
C ASP A 37 6.88 -34.20 -45.37
N LYS A 38 8.01 -34.42 -46.07
CA LYS A 38 9.27 -33.76 -45.79
C LYS A 38 9.16 -32.22 -45.88
N LYS A 39 8.47 -31.70 -46.89
CA LYS A 39 8.25 -30.25 -47.04
C LYS A 39 7.37 -29.68 -45.92
N ILE A 40 6.39 -30.45 -45.43
CA ILE A 40 5.57 -30.07 -44.29
C ILE A 40 6.44 -30.03 -43.03
N GLU A 41 7.25 -31.05 -42.77
CA GLU A 41 8.19 -31.10 -41.63
C GLU A 41 9.16 -29.91 -41.67
N GLU A 42 9.81 -29.65 -42.80
CA GLU A 42 10.70 -28.49 -42.99
C GLU A 42 9.97 -27.15 -42.78
N ASN A 43 8.69 -27.03 -43.17
CA ASN A 43 7.91 -25.81 -42.96
C ASN A 43 7.56 -25.63 -41.47
N VAL A 44 7.17 -26.70 -40.77
CA VAL A 44 6.89 -26.67 -39.33
C VAL A 44 8.14 -26.30 -38.53
N GLU A 45 9.30 -26.83 -38.91
CA GLU A 45 10.58 -26.46 -38.31
C GLU A 45 10.89 -24.97 -38.55
N LYS A 46 10.72 -24.46 -39.78
CA LYS A 46 10.85 -23.03 -40.08
C LYS A 46 9.92 -22.15 -39.23
N GLN A 47 8.67 -22.56 -39.05
CA GLN A 47 7.74 -21.82 -38.19
C GLN A 47 8.23 -21.79 -36.74
N THR A 48 8.68 -22.94 -36.21
CA THR A 48 9.21 -23.05 -34.85
C THR A 48 10.44 -22.15 -34.65
N GLU A 49 11.37 -22.20 -35.60
CA GLU A 49 12.59 -21.41 -35.58
C GLU A 49 12.32 -19.91 -35.76
N LEU A 50 11.34 -19.55 -36.59
CA LEU A 50 10.89 -18.16 -36.74
C LEU A 50 10.29 -17.61 -35.45
N VAL A 51 9.52 -18.41 -34.71
CA VAL A 51 8.99 -18.02 -33.39
C VAL A 51 10.13 -17.76 -32.42
N ALA A 52 11.15 -18.62 -32.38
CA ALA A 52 12.32 -18.43 -31.53
C ALA A 52 13.09 -17.13 -31.88
N ILE A 53 13.39 -16.90 -33.16
CA ILE A 53 14.06 -15.68 -33.64
C ILE A 53 13.23 -14.43 -33.27
N THR A 54 11.91 -14.50 -33.45
CA THR A 54 10.99 -13.41 -33.12
C THR A 54 11.00 -13.11 -31.62
N SER A 55 11.12 -14.13 -30.76
CA SER A 55 11.27 -13.96 -29.32
C SER A 55 12.56 -13.20 -28.98
N PHE A 56 13.71 -13.67 -29.46
CA PHE A 56 15.00 -13.00 -29.20
C PHE A 56 15.03 -11.56 -29.72
N LEU A 57 14.39 -11.30 -30.87
CA LEU A 57 14.25 -9.93 -31.39
C LEU A 57 13.36 -9.04 -30.51
N ARG A 58 12.31 -9.59 -29.89
CA ARG A 58 11.46 -8.84 -28.93
C ARG A 58 12.22 -8.53 -27.65
N ASP A 59 13.02 -9.47 -27.15
CA ASP A 59 13.85 -9.27 -25.96
C ASP A 59 14.91 -8.20 -26.21
N LEU A 60 15.60 -8.29 -27.36
CA LEU A 60 16.52 -7.25 -27.82
C LEU A 60 15.83 -5.90 -27.98
N LYS A 61 14.61 -5.87 -28.53
CA LYS A 61 13.81 -4.65 -28.68
C LYS A 61 13.46 -4.04 -27.33
N SER A 62 13.08 -4.85 -26.33
CA SER A 62 12.79 -4.37 -24.98
C SER A 62 14.02 -3.70 -24.34
N SER A 63 15.19 -4.32 -24.47
CA SER A 63 16.45 -3.74 -23.97
C SER A 63 16.82 -2.46 -24.73
N ALA A 64 16.65 -2.43 -26.05
CA ALA A 64 16.91 -1.25 -26.88
C ALA A 64 15.93 -0.10 -26.60
N SER A 65 14.64 -0.38 -26.44
CA SER A 65 13.61 0.62 -26.19
C SER A 65 13.82 1.30 -24.85
N LYS A 66 14.20 0.55 -23.81
CA LYS A 66 14.56 1.09 -22.49
C LYS A 66 15.72 2.09 -22.59
N LEU A 67 16.80 1.74 -23.27
CA LEU A 67 17.93 2.65 -23.50
C LEU A 67 17.57 3.80 -24.46
N GLY A 68 16.59 3.57 -25.32
CA GLY A 68 16.01 4.57 -26.21
C GLY A 68 14.96 5.47 -25.55
N ASP A 69 14.67 5.33 -24.25
CA ASP A 69 13.70 6.13 -23.50
C ASP A 69 14.41 7.16 -22.59
N TYR A 70 13.91 8.39 -22.56
CA TYR A 70 14.49 9.48 -21.77
C TYR A 70 14.37 9.21 -20.26
N SER A 71 13.30 8.55 -19.82
CA SER A 71 13.06 8.22 -18.40
C SER A 71 14.19 7.40 -17.77
N THR A 72 14.84 6.53 -18.54
CA THR A 72 16.00 5.73 -18.09
C THR A 72 17.16 6.60 -17.58
N TYR A 73 17.26 7.84 -18.04
CA TYR A 73 18.34 8.78 -17.66
C TYR A 73 17.93 9.74 -16.53
N LEU A 74 16.67 9.69 -16.10
CA LEU A 74 16.15 10.46 -14.98
C LEU A 74 16.36 9.76 -13.63
N GLY A 75 16.78 8.49 -13.65
CA GLY A 75 17.11 7.69 -12.47
C GLY A 75 17.99 8.43 -11.47
N ARG A 76 17.60 8.39 -10.19
CA ARG A 76 18.39 8.92 -9.07
C ARG A 76 18.70 7.84 -8.05
N THR A 77 19.81 8.04 -7.33
CA THR A 77 20.17 7.25 -6.16
C THR A 77 20.57 8.19 -5.03
N SER A 78 20.27 7.78 -3.80
CA SER A 78 20.66 8.49 -2.58
C SER A 78 21.66 7.68 -1.79
N ASN A 79 22.68 8.36 -1.27
CA ASN A 79 23.50 7.84 -0.18
C ASN A 79 23.29 8.73 1.05
N VAL A 80 22.83 8.13 2.15
CA VAL A 80 22.65 8.82 3.42
C VAL A 80 23.89 8.60 4.28
N ILE A 81 24.54 9.69 4.67
CA ILE A 81 25.62 9.68 5.66
C ILE A 81 25.00 9.91 7.03
N GLY A 82 25.17 8.94 7.93
CA GLY A 82 24.54 8.90 9.26
C GLY A 82 23.46 7.81 9.34
N ASP A 83 22.96 7.56 10.55
CA ASP A 83 21.94 6.56 10.88
C ASP A 83 20.61 7.19 11.33
N ALA A 84 20.56 8.52 11.42
CA ALA A 84 19.40 9.26 11.90
C ALA A 84 18.17 9.21 10.97
N LEU A 85 18.35 8.92 9.68
CA LEU A 85 17.26 8.91 8.71
C LEU A 85 17.50 7.93 7.56
N LYS A 86 16.43 7.65 6.81
CA LYS A 86 16.45 7.09 5.46
C LYS A 86 15.88 8.09 4.48
N ALA A 87 16.30 8.01 3.22
CA ALA A 87 15.78 8.86 2.16
C ALA A 87 15.56 8.06 0.87
N THR A 88 14.38 8.22 0.27
CA THR A 88 14.05 7.71 -1.06
C THR A 88 13.83 8.86 -2.00
N ILE A 89 14.46 8.80 -3.18
CA ILE A 89 14.47 9.90 -4.16
C ILE A 89 13.79 9.44 -5.44
N SER A 90 12.83 10.23 -5.89
CA SER A 90 12.17 10.03 -7.18
C SER A 90 13.07 10.45 -8.35
N ASP A 91 12.77 9.89 -9.52
CA ASP A 91 13.45 10.26 -10.76
C ASP A 91 13.29 11.74 -11.08
N GLY A 92 14.33 12.32 -11.69
CA GLY A 92 14.32 13.72 -12.13
C GLY A 92 14.64 14.75 -11.04
N VAL A 93 14.65 14.37 -9.76
CA VAL A 93 15.10 15.26 -8.68
C VAL A 93 16.54 15.75 -8.96
N PRO A 94 16.84 17.06 -8.84
CA PRO A 94 18.18 17.57 -9.08
C PRO A 94 19.24 16.91 -8.18
N THR A 95 20.43 16.67 -8.72
CA THR A 95 21.57 16.19 -7.93
C THR A 95 22.04 17.29 -6.98
N GLN A 96 22.12 16.99 -5.70
CA GLN A 96 22.52 17.90 -4.64
C GLN A 96 22.79 17.15 -3.35
N ASP A 97 23.47 17.81 -2.42
CA ASP A 97 23.58 17.35 -1.03
C ASP A 97 22.56 18.10 -0.17
N ILE A 98 21.84 17.36 0.66
CA ILE A 98 20.86 17.89 1.59
C ILE A 98 21.34 17.58 3.01
N LYS A 99 21.47 18.61 3.84
CA LYS A 99 21.79 18.47 5.26
C LYS A 99 20.50 18.45 6.07
N ILE A 100 20.33 17.39 6.86
CA ILE A 100 19.21 17.24 7.78
C ILE A 100 19.75 17.15 9.21
N ASP A 101 19.36 18.09 10.06
CA ASP A 101 19.58 18.00 11.50
C ASP A 101 18.27 17.57 12.16
N VAL A 102 18.26 16.48 12.92
CA VAL A 102 17.09 15.93 13.58
C VAL A 102 17.19 16.20 15.08
N ASP A 103 16.47 17.23 15.54
CA ASP A 103 16.43 17.62 16.95
C ASP A 103 15.60 16.62 17.79
N SER A 104 14.49 16.17 17.24
CA SER A 104 13.56 15.21 17.87
C SER A 104 12.72 14.49 16.83
N VAL A 105 12.36 13.25 17.13
CA VAL A 105 11.44 12.45 16.31
C VAL A 105 10.01 12.59 16.83
N ALA A 106 9.04 12.44 15.94
CA ALA A 106 7.64 12.40 16.31
C ALA A 106 7.38 11.16 17.18
N THR A 107 6.64 11.36 18.25
CA THR A 107 6.32 10.33 19.25
C THR A 107 4.82 10.28 19.51
N SER A 108 4.32 9.12 19.89
CA SER A 108 2.94 8.93 20.36
C SER A 108 2.84 9.11 21.88
N ASP A 109 1.63 9.30 22.37
CA ASP A 109 1.35 9.41 23.80
C ASP A 109 1.29 8.00 24.41
N ILE A 110 2.00 7.78 25.51
CA ILE A 110 2.00 6.50 26.23
C ILE A 110 1.74 6.79 27.71
N ASN A 111 0.64 6.23 28.23
CA ASN A 111 0.20 6.49 29.60
C ASN A 111 -0.12 5.18 30.32
N GLU A 112 0.39 5.02 31.53
CA GLU A 112 -0.07 4.00 32.47
C GLU A 112 -1.25 4.54 33.27
N MET A 113 -2.31 3.74 33.44
CA MET A 113 -3.48 4.11 34.22
C MET A 113 -3.78 3.13 35.35
N GLY A 114 -3.91 3.68 36.55
CA GLY A 114 -4.40 2.99 37.73
C GLY A 114 -3.39 2.03 38.35
N GLY A 115 -3.91 1.09 39.15
CA GLY A 115 -3.11 0.11 39.86
C GLY A 115 -2.60 -1.03 38.98
N LYS A 116 -1.85 -1.94 39.60
CA LYS A 116 -1.46 -3.21 38.99
C LYS A 116 -2.36 -4.36 39.43
N TYR A 117 -2.62 -5.27 38.50
CA TYR A 117 -3.57 -6.36 38.64
C TYR A 117 -2.90 -7.74 38.46
N GLU A 118 -3.51 -8.78 39.02
CA GLU A 118 -3.02 -10.16 38.97
C GLU A 118 -3.22 -10.81 37.60
N SER A 119 -4.34 -10.48 36.93
CA SER A 119 -4.69 -10.98 35.60
C SER A 119 -5.53 -9.97 34.81
N ARG A 120 -5.88 -10.28 33.56
CA ARG A 120 -6.75 -9.44 32.73
C ARG A 120 -8.22 -9.49 33.20
N GLU A 121 -8.57 -10.56 33.88
CA GLU A 121 -9.89 -10.87 34.44
C GLU A 121 -10.07 -10.30 35.86
N SER A 122 -9.04 -9.64 36.40
CA SER A 122 -9.15 -8.92 37.66
C SER A 122 -10.14 -7.76 37.53
N VAL A 123 -11.03 -7.62 38.51
CA VAL A 123 -11.99 -6.51 38.56
C VAL A 123 -11.23 -5.19 38.62
N PHE A 124 -11.48 -4.31 37.65
CA PHE A 124 -10.86 -3.00 37.54
C PHE A 124 -11.42 -2.02 38.59
N SER A 125 -12.75 -1.98 38.74
CA SER A 125 -13.44 -1.13 39.72
C SER A 125 -14.60 -1.84 40.39
N GLN A 126 -14.77 -1.63 41.70
CA GLN A 126 -15.95 -2.06 42.47
C GLN A 126 -17.05 -0.98 42.55
N LYS A 127 -16.81 0.20 41.97
CA LYS A 127 -17.71 1.35 41.97
C LYS A 127 -17.99 1.81 40.54
N ASP A 128 -19.18 2.34 40.29
CA ASP A 128 -19.50 2.95 39.00
C ASP A 128 -18.68 4.26 38.88
N SER A 129 -17.98 4.42 37.76
CA SER A 129 -17.10 5.57 37.51
C SER A 129 -17.07 5.92 36.03
N VAL A 130 -16.58 7.11 35.70
CA VAL A 130 -16.48 7.58 34.31
C VAL A 130 -15.06 8.03 34.04
N LEU A 131 -14.36 7.34 33.13
CA LEU A 131 -13.11 7.82 32.59
C LEU A 131 -13.40 8.85 31.50
N LYS A 132 -12.79 10.03 31.63
CA LYS A 132 -12.88 11.13 30.67
C LYS A 132 -11.51 11.44 30.11
N PHE A 133 -11.45 11.66 28.80
CA PHE A 133 -10.28 12.20 28.14
C PHE A 133 -10.66 12.89 26.83
N HIS A 134 -9.83 13.83 26.41
CA HIS A 134 -9.93 14.54 25.14
C HIS A 134 -8.81 14.09 24.20
N HIS A 135 -9.15 13.85 22.94
CA HIS A 135 -8.21 13.46 21.89
C HIS A 135 -8.70 13.94 20.52
N LYS A 136 -7.81 14.56 19.72
CA LYS A 136 -8.11 15.12 18.38
C LYS A 136 -9.39 15.98 18.32
N GLY A 137 -9.60 16.86 19.31
CA GLY A 137 -10.76 17.77 19.31
C GLY A 137 -12.08 17.13 19.74
N ARG A 138 -12.08 15.88 20.23
CA ARG A 138 -13.26 15.20 20.77
C ARG A 138 -13.07 14.78 22.22
N ASP A 139 -14.11 14.96 23.01
CA ASP A 139 -14.22 14.41 24.36
C ASP A 139 -14.79 12.99 24.32
N TYR A 140 -14.16 12.10 25.07
CA TYR A 140 -14.58 10.72 25.27
C TYR A 140 -14.99 10.51 26.72
N LYS A 141 -16.10 9.78 26.90
CA LYS A 141 -16.61 9.35 28.20
C LYS A 141 -16.76 7.83 28.17
N ILE A 142 -16.01 7.14 29.04
CA ILE A 142 -16.02 5.68 29.18
C ILE A 142 -16.68 5.34 30.51
N ASP A 143 -17.87 4.75 30.43
CA ASP A 143 -18.64 4.29 31.58
C ASP A 143 -18.09 2.98 32.13
N ILE A 144 -17.35 3.05 33.24
CA ILE A 144 -16.80 1.88 33.93
C ILE A 144 -17.77 1.47 35.03
N LYS A 145 -18.46 0.34 34.84
CA LYS A 145 -19.40 -0.19 35.82
C LYS A 145 -18.69 -1.05 36.87
N ALA A 146 -19.25 -1.08 38.08
CA ALA A 146 -18.79 -1.95 39.14
C ALA A 146 -18.75 -3.41 38.66
N GLY A 147 -17.61 -4.07 38.86
CA GLY A 147 -17.36 -5.45 38.47
C GLY A 147 -16.69 -5.63 37.10
N MET A 148 -16.56 -4.59 36.27
CA MET A 148 -15.87 -4.70 34.97
C MET A 148 -14.42 -5.15 35.14
N GLU A 149 -13.98 -6.04 34.27
CA GLU A 149 -12.62 -6.58 34.29
C GLU A 149 -11.63 -5.64 33.58
N LEU A 150 -10.34 -5.70 33.96
CA LEU A 150 -9.26 -4.90 33.36
C LEU A 150 -9.21 -5.03 31.83
N GLY A 151 -9.39 -6.26 31.31
CA GLY A 151 -9.42 -6.53 29.88
C GLY A 151 -10.62 -5.89 29.16
N GLU A 152 -11.79 -5.88 29.81
CA GLU A 152 -13.00 -5.26 29.26
C GLU A 152 -12.86 -3.74 29.18
N VAL A 153 -12.31 -3.10 30.22
CA VAL A 153 -12.06 -1.66 30.23
C VAL A 153 -11.08 -1.26 29.12
N ALA A 154 -9.99 -2.02 28.93
CA ALA A 154 -9.03 -1.79 27.86
C ALA A 154 -9.69 -1.88 26.46
N GLN A 155 -10.53 -2.90 26.25
CA GLN A 155 -11.24 -3.07 24.99
C GLN A 155 -12.26 -1.94 24.76
N MET A 156 -13.01 -1.54 25.81
CA MET A 156 -14.00 -0.48 25.72
C MET A 156 -13.39 0.87 25.32
N ILE A 157 -12.19 1.20 25.82
CA ILE A 157 -11.44 2.40 25.41
C ILE A 157 -11.14 2.35 23.91
N THR A 158 -10.63 1.21 23.44
CA THR A 158 -10.28 1.01 22.03
C THR A 158 -11.51 1.09 21.12
N ASP A 159 -12.59 0.42 21.50
CA ASP A 159 -13.83 0.38 20.72
C ASP A 159 -14.52 1.75 20.66
N THR A 160 -14.61 2.45 21.80
CA THR A 160 -15.28 3.76 21.87
C THR A 160 -14.54 4.83 21.05
N THR A 161 -13.22 4.71 20.93
CA THR A 161 -12.41 5.63 20.12
C THR A 161 -12.20 5.17 18.69
N ASN A 162 -12.81 4.05 18.25
CA ASN A 162 -12.56 3.42 16.95
C ASN A 162 -11.06 3.16 16.68
N GLY A 163 -10.29 2.85 17.73
CA GLY A 163 -8.86 2.58 17.65
C GLY A 163 -7.95 3.80 17.53
N GLU A 164 -8.45 5.02 17.67
CA GLU A 164 -7.61 6.23 17.72
C GLU A 164 -6.82 6.33 19.04
N VAL A 165 -7.41 5.82 20.13
CA VAL A 165 -6.75 5.63 21.43
C VAL A 165 -6.83 4.15 21.82
N LEU A 166 -5.68 3.54 22.05
CA LEU A 166 -5.55 2.11 22.32
C LEU A 166 -5.54 1.87 23.83
N GLY A 167 -6.53 1.13 24.33
CA GLY A 167 -6.49 0.52 25.66
C GLY A 167 -5.80 -0.83 25.59
N ILE A 168 -4.62 -0.95 26.21
CA ILE A 168 -3.77 -2.15 26.15
C ILE A 168 -3.49 -2.64 27.58
N VAL A 169 -3.60 -3.95 27.81
CA VAL A 169 -3.14 -4.53 29.07
C VAL A 169 -1.71 -5.04 28.89
N MET A 170 -0.74 -4.39 29.54
CA MET A 170 0.68 -4.71 29.45
C MET A 170 1.17 -5.46 30.68
N LYS A 171 2.03 -6.47 30.49
CA LYS A 171 2.67 -7.20 31.59
C LYS A 171 4.01 -6.53 31.96
N THR A 172 4.08 -5.88 33.12
CA THR A 172 5.22 -5.08 33.61
C THR A 172 6.06 -5.77 34.71
N GLY A 173 5.65 -6.95 35.18
CA GLY A 173 6.36 -7.73 36.22
C GLY A 173 5.99 -7.34 37.67
N GLY A 174 6.40 -8.18 38.63
CA GLY A 174 5.99 -8.10 40.05
C GLY A 174 4.91 -9.12 40.42
N SER A 175 4.39 -9.07 41.66
CA SER A 175 3.32 -9.98 42.14
C SER A 175 2.01 -9.78 41.39
N ASN A 176 1.69 -8.53 41.04
CA ASN A 176 0.57 -8.14 40.19
C ASN A 176 1.16 -7.56 38.90
N PRO A 177 1.33 -8.35 37.84
CA PRO A 177 2.16 -7.92 36.72
C PRO A 177 1.39 -7.13 35.66
N TYR A 178 0.06 -7.06 35.69
CA TYR A 178 -0.73 -6.45 34.60
C TYR A 178 -1.05 -4.98 34.90
N GLN A 179 -0.85 -4.12 33.90
CA GLN A 179 -1.05 -2.66 33.96
C GLN A 179 -1.90 -2.22 32.76
N LEU A 180 -2.88 -1.34 32.98
CA LEU A 180 -3.59 -0.68 31.88
C LEU A 180 -2.69 0.40 31.27
N MET A 181 -2.53 0.35 29.95
CA MET A 181 -1.89 1.37 29.13
C MET A 181 -2.95 2.04 28.27
N ILE A 182 -2.89 3.36 28.13
CA ILE A 182 -3.74 4.15 27.24
C ILE A 182 -2.84 4.98 26.35
N ASN A 183 -2.79 4.62 25.07
CA ASN A 183 -1.83 5.15 24.13
C ASN A 183 -2.51 5.79 22.93
N SER A 184 -1.94 6.86 22.37
CA SER A 184 -2.37 7.34 21.05
C SER A 184 -1.88 6.38 19.97
N LYS A 185 -2.70 6.17 18.94
CA LYS A 185 -2.30 5.36 17.78
C LYS A 185 -1.21 6.04 16.95
N ASP A 186 -1.39 7.33 16.67
CA ASP A 186 -0.48 8.11 15.83
C ASP A 186 0.48 8.96 16.68
N THR A 187 1.57 9.41 16.05
CA THR A 187 2.56 10.33 16.62
C THR A 187 2.15 11.80 16.44
N GLY A 188 2.81 12.71 17.14
CA GLY A 188 2.60 14.14 16.98
C GLY A 188 1.80 14.77 18.11
N GLU A 189 2.06 16.05 18.39
CA GLU A 189 1.50 16.76 19.54
C GLU A 189 -0.03 16.80 19.56
N SER A 190 -0.65 16.87 18.38
CA SER A 190 -2.10 16.85 18.21
C SER A 190 -2.75 15.51 18.59
N ASN A 191 -1.95 14.44 18.71
CA ASN A 191 -2.37 13.10 19.11
C ASN A 191 -2.33 12.86 20.62
N ARG A 192 -1.93 13.86 21.41
CA ARG A 192 -1.89 13.74 22.86
C ARG A 192 -3.24 13.36 23.47
N VAL A 193 -3.23 12.56 24.53
CA VAL A 193 -4.44 12.15 25.26
C VAL A 193 -4.54 12.97 26.55
N TYR A 194 -5.53 13.85 26.63
CA TYR A 194 -5.72 14.73 27.77
C TYR A 194 -6.79 14.17 28.70
N PHE A 195 -6.39 13.56 29.81
CA PHE A 195 -7.33 12.99 30.78
C PHE A 195 -8.04 14.07 31.61
N GLY A 196 -9.26 13.79 32.07
CA GLY A 196 -10.00 14.70 32.94
C GLY A 196 -10.70 15.80 32.16
N SER A 197 -10.43 17.05 32.51
CA SER A 197 -11.13 18.21 31.97
C SER A 197 -10.24 18.98 31.01
N THR A 198 -10.83 19.47 29.93
CA THR A 198 -10.13 20.30 28.95
C THR A 198 -10.92 21.54 28.60
N ALA A 199 -10.20 22.65 28.42
CA ALA A 199 -10.67 23.80 27.66
C ALA A 199 -9.87 23.85 26.35
N SER A 200 -10.50 23.39 25.26
CA SER A 200 -9.93 23.45 23.92
C SER A 200 -10.54 24.62 23.15
N GLY A 201 -9.69 25.47 22.58
CA GLY A 201 -10.08 26.50 21.64
C GLY A 201 -10.12 25.98 20.19
N ASN A 202 -10.60 26.82 19.29
CA ASN A 202 -10.44 26.68 17.86
C ASN A 202 -9.09 27.28 17.41
N ILE A 203 -9.00 27.63 16.12
CA ILE A 203 -7.83 28.25 15.50
C ILE A 203 -7.48 29.58 16.19
N VAL A 204 -6.22 29.72 16.60
CA VAL A 204 -5.62 30.98 17.05
C VAL A 204 -5.38 31.86 15.82
N PRO A 205 -5.76 33.15 15.80
CA PRO A 205 -5.67 33.96 14.60
C PRO A 205 -4.21 34.17 14.16
N SER A 206 -3.98 34.23 12.84
CA SER A 206 -2.70 34.69 12.28
C SER A 206 -2.56 36.21 12.37
N GLY A 207 -1.33 36.72 12.22
CA GLY A 207 -0.99 38.13 12.34
C GLY A 207 -0.63 38.53 13.77
N ALA A 208 -0.36 39.81 14.01
CA ALA A 208 0.11 40.28 15.32
C ALA A 208 -0.98 40.16 16.39
N ILE A 209 -0.67 39.44 17.47
CA ILE A 209 -1.47 39.36 18.70
C ILE A 209 -0.69 39.99 19.86
N GLU A 210 -1.41 40.56 20.82
CA GLU A 210 -0.85 41.15 22.04
C GLU A 210 -1.88 40.97 23.17
N LEU A 211 -1.42 40.51 24.33
CA LEU A 211 -2.26 40.31 25.52
C LEU A 211 -1.71 41.12 26.68
N LYS A 212 -2.58 41.97 27.25
CA LYS A 212 -2.32 42.74 28.47
C LYS A 212 -3.09 42.13 29.63
N ASP A 213 -2.80 42.60 30.83
CA ASP A 213 -3.50 42.18 32.04
C ASP A 213 -5.02 42.32 31.89
N GLY A 214 -5.74 41.25 32.19
CA GLY A 214 -7.20 41.12 32.04
C GLY A 214 -7.72 40.77 30.64
N ASP A 215 -6.88 40.79 29.60
CA ASP A 215 -7.34 40.45 28.23
C ASP A 215 -7.68 38.96 28.06
N PHE A 216 -6.90 38.10 28.71
CA PHE A 216 -7.05 36.65 28.69
C PHE A 216 -6.71 36.08 30.07
N ASN A 217 -7.68 35.47 30.73
CA ASN A 217 -7.56 34.93 32.06
C ASN A 217 -7.91 33.44 32.08
N ILE A 218 -7.21 32.68 32.90
CA ILE A 218 -7.47 31.25 33.10
C ILE A 218 -7.72 31.02 34.59
N THR A 219 -8.90 30.51 34.93
CA THR A 219 -9.25 30.14 36.30
C THR A 219 -9.15 28.62 36.44
N LEU A 220 -8.29 28.17 37.36
CA LEU A 220 -7.96 26.76 37.64
C LEU A 220 -8.01 26.51 39.15
N LYS A 221 -8.09 25.24 39.55
CA LYS A 221 -7.95 24.87 40.97
C LYS A 221 -6.50 24.66 41.37
N ASP A 222 -6.10 25.21 42.51
CA ASP A 222 -4.78 24.95 43.11
C ASP A 222 -4.70 23.53 43.73
N LYS A 223 -3.60 23.22 44.42
CA LYS A 223 -3.40 21.96 45.16
C LYS A 223 -4.41 21.75 46.31
N LYS A 224 -5.02 22.82 46.81
CA LYS A 224 -6.01 22.81 47.90
C LYS A 224 -7.45 22.77 47.37
N GLY A 225 -7.64 22.75 46.05
CA GLY A 225 -8.95 22.75 45.40
C GLY A 225 -9.64 24.11 45.38
N LEU A 226 -8.91 25.20 45.65
CA LEU A 226 -9.41 26.58 45.59
C LEU A 226 -9.25 27.13 44.17
N GLU A 227 -10.28 27.84 43.68
CA GLU A 227 -10.21 28.52 42.38
C GLU A 227 -9.23 29.70 42.45
N LYS A 228 -8.32 29.77 41.49
CA LYS A 228 -7.31 30.82 41.32
C LYS A 228 -7.30 31.26 39.86
N THR A 229 -7.32 32.57 39.66
CA THR A 229 -7.32 33.18 38.33
C THR A 229 -5.93 33.69 37.97
N LEU A 230 -5.43 33.26 36.81
CA LEU A 230 -4.19 33.70 36.20
C LEU A 230 -4.49 34.66 35.06
N SER A 231 -3.89 35.85 35.05
CA SER A 231 -3.89 36.69 33.87
C SER A 231 -2.68 36.41 33.00
N ILE A 232 -2.91 36.20 31.71
CA ILE A 232 -1.87 35.84 30.75
C ILE A 232 -1.48 37.06 29.94
N THR A 233 -0.20 37.38 29.96
CA THR A 233 0.36 38.48 29.17
C THR A 233 1.22 37.93 28.05
N LEU A 234 1.15 38.57 26.89
CA LEU A 234 1.91 38.17 25.70
C LEU A 234 2.38 39.44 24.98
N PRO A 235 3.69 39.67 24.87
CA PRO A 235 4.23 40.75 24.05
C PRO A 235 3.75 40.64 22.60
N ARG A 236 3.69 41.78 21.91
CA ARG A 236 3.17 41.82 20.54
C ARG A 236 3.97 40.90 19.61
N THR A 237 3.29 39.92 18.99
CA THR A 237 3.90 39.03 18.00
C THR A 237 4.06 39.72 16.63
N SER A 238 4.80 39.10 15.71
CA SER A 238 5.06 39.66 14.39
C SER A 238 3.77 39.86 13.57
N SER A 239 3.73 40.88 12.71
CA SER A 239 2.60 41.14 11.83
C SER A 239 2.34 40.03 10.80
N ASN A 240 3.34 39.21 10.49
CA ASN A 240 3.26 38.06 9.58
C ASN A 240 3.24 36.70 10.32
N ALA A 241 3.05 36.69 11.65
CA ALA A 241 3.03 35.45 12.43
C ALA A 241 1.94 34.50 11.92
N LYS A 242 2.30 33.23 11.69
CA LYS A 242 1.32 32.22 11.35
C LYS A 242 0.50 31.86 12.58
N SER A 243 -0.66 31.28 12.34
CA SER A 243 -1.54 30.78 13.40
C SER A 243 -0.82 29.79 14.34
N GLN A 244 -0.02 28.88 13.78
CA GLN A 244 0.84 27.93 14.51
C GLN A 244 1.85 28.64 15.43
N ASP A 245 2.52 29.68 14.93
CA ASP A 245 3.51 30.45 15.70
C ASP A 245 2.83 31.18 16.88
N ASN A 246 1.64 31.73 16.64
CA ASN A 246 0.84 32.38 17.67
C ASN A 246 0.31 31.39 18.71
N ALA A 247 -0.13 30.20 18.30
CA ALA A 247 -0.55 29.15 19.22
C ALA A 247 0.62 28.70 20.12
N GLN A 248 1.82 28.56 19.55
CA GLN A 248 3.04 28.26 20.32
C GLN A 248 3.41 29.38 21.29
N SER A 249 3.40 30.63 20.84
CA SER A 249 3.71 31.78 21.69
C SER A 249 2.74 31.89 22.87
N LEU A 250 1.45 31.62 22.64
CA LEU A 250 0.43 31.64 23.68
C LEU A 250 0.54 30.43 24.63
N LYS A 251 0.86 29.23 24.12
CA LYS A 251 1.21 28.08 24.97
C LYS A 251 2.35 28.43 25.93
N ASP A 252 3.43 29.00 25.41
CA ASP A 252 4.61 29.34 26.20
C ASP A 252 4.28 30.41 27.26
N ALA A 253 3.52 31.44 26.90
CA ALA A 253 3.06 32.47 27.84
C ALA A 253 2.18 31.90 28.97
N ILE A 254 1.28 30.95 28.66
CA ILE A 254 0.45 30.29 29.67
C ILE A 254 1.31 29.44 30.61
N MET A 255 2.23 28.63 30.06
CA MET A 255 3.13 27.80 30.85
C MET A 255 4.01 28.66 31.76
N GLU A 256 4.53 29.78 31.28
CA GLU A 256 5.30 30.74 32.07
C GLU A 256 4.47 31.36 33.21
N ALA A 257 3.24 31.79 32.93
CA ALA A 257 2.34 32.35 33.95
C ALA A 257 2.02 31.34 35.06
N ILE A 258 1.84 30.06 34.72
CA ILE A 258 1.63 28.98 35.69
C ILE A 258 2.89 28.74 36.51
N ARG A 259 4.07 28.63 35.87
CA ARG A 259 5.36 28.41 36.56
C ARG A 259 5.68 29.49 37.57
N ASN A 260 5.35 30.74 37.24
CA ASN A 260 5.66 31.90 38.07
C ASN A 260 4.65 32.13 39.22
N ASN A 261 3.60 31.31 39.33
CA ASN A 261 2.60 31.44 40.38
C ASN A 261 2.70 30.31 41.42
N ALA A 262 2.97 30.69 42.67
CA ALA A 262 3.16 29.76 43.78
C ALA A 262 1.94 28.87 44.09
N ASP A 263 0.72 29.30 43.77
CA ASP A 263 -0.49 28.48 43.96
C ASP A 263 -0.48 27.22 43.06
N PHE A 264 0.26 27.25 41.95
CA PHE A 264 0.32 26.17 40.96
C PHE A 264 1.66 25.42 40.93
N GLU A 265 2.54 25.68 41.91
CA GLU A 265 3.85 25.04 42.00
C GLU A 265 3.72 23.52 41.92
N GLY A 266 4.46 22.87 41.01
CA GLY A 266 4.44 21.41 40.82
C GLY A 266 3.13 20.83 40.26
N LEU A 267 2.22 21.66 39.74
CA LEU A 267 1.06 21.17 38.98
C LEU A 267 1.30 21.16 37.48
N LEU A 268 2.09 22.09 36.93
CA LEU A 268 2.37 22.11 35.49
C LEU A 268 3.11 20.84 35.04
N ASP A 269 2.76 20.33 33.86
CA ASP A 269 3.27 19.12 33.20
C ASP A 269 2.92 17.79 33.91
N GLU A 270 2.61 17.84 35.20
CA GLU A 270 2.05 16.74 35.98
C GLU A 270 0.53 16.72 35.88
N GLU A 271 -0.17 17.65 36.53
CA GLU A 271 -1.64 17.69 36.58
C GLU A 271 -2.24 18.67 35.56
N ILE A 272 -1.62 19.84 35.39
CA ILE A 272 -2.04 20.85 34.43
C ILE A 272 -1.15 20.75 33.20
N ASN A 273 -1.76 20.57 32.04
CA ASN A 273 -1.04 20.41 30.78
C ASN A 273 -1.54 21.41 29.75
N ILE A 274 -0.62 22.05 29.03
CA ILE A 274 -0.94 22.95 27.93
C ILE A 274 -0.38 22.33 26.66
N GLY A 275 -1.19 22.21 25.62
CA GLY A 275 -0.73 21.69 24.35
C GLY A 275 -1.41 22.35 23.17
N ILE A 276 -0.85 22.06 22.01
CA ILE A 276 -1.37 22.56 20.74
C ILE A 276 -2.10 21.42 20.04
N GLY A 277 -3.32 21.70 19.62
CA GLY A 277 -4.19 20.79 18.90
C GLY A 277 -4.66 21.38 17.57
N GLY A 278 -5.73 20.82 17.03
CA GLY A 278 -6.26 21.18 15.71
C GLY A 278 -5.55 20.44 14.57
N ALA A 279 -6.20 20.37 13.42
CA ALA A 279 -5.68 19.66 12.25
C ALA A 279 -4.33 20.23 11.76
N ASN A 280 -4.07 21.52 12.00
CA ASN A 280 -2.84 22.19 11.57
C ASN A 280 -1.95 22.60 12.74
N SER A 281 -2.13 22.06 13.96
CA SER A 281 -1.40 22.51 15.16
C SER A 281 -1.54 24.02 15.41
N ASP A 282 -2.77 24.50 15.35
CA ASP A 282 -3.15 25.91 15.37
C ASP A 282 -4.18 26.26 16.45
N ALA A 283 -4.57 25.29 17.27
CA ALA A 283 -5.49 25.47 18.38
C ALA A 283 -4.82 25.20 19.73
N LEU A 284 -5.35 25.75 20.81
CA LEU A 284 -4.84 25.52 22.17
C LEU A 284 -5.76 24.61 22.96
N THR A 285 -5.15 23.69 23.71
CA THR A 285 -5.83 22.87 24.71
C THR A 285 -5.17 23.08 26.05
N ILE A 286 -5.98 23.51 27.03
CA ILE A 286 -5.62 23.57 28.44
C ILE A 286 -6.28 22.38 29.11
N ASN A 287 -5.54 21.60 29.88
CA ASN A 287 -6.00 20.38 30.50
C ASN A 287 -5.71 20.40 32.00
N ASP A 288 -6.68 19.92 32.78
CA ASP A 288 -6.52 19.57 34.19
C ASP A 288 -6.85 18.09 34.33
N ARG A 289 -5.80 17.29 34.51
CA ARG A 289 -5.84 15.83 34.66
C ARG A 289 -6.72 15.40 35.82
N ARG A 290 -6.91 16.25 36.84
CA ARG A 290 -7.74 15.96 38.01
C ARG A 290 -9.24 16.09 37.69
N GLY A 291 -9.60 16.64 36.53
CA GLY A 291 -10.99 16.80 36.09
C GLY A 291 -11.72 17.98 36.71
N TYR A 292 -11.01 18.94 37.29
CA TYR A 292 -11.61 20.19 37.72
C TYR A 292 -11.95 21.09 36.52
N ALA A 293 -13.01 21.88 36.66
CA ALA A 293 -13.41 22.81 35.61
C ALA A 293 -12.32 23.84 35.31
N ILE A 294 -12.14 24.16 34.03
CA ILE A 294 -11.19 25.15 33.52
C ILE A 294 -12.01 26.28 32.92
N LYS A 295 -11.96 27.48 33.51
CA LYS A 295 -12.69 28.64 32.99
C LYS A 295 -11.73 29.56 32.27
N ILE A 296 -12.13 29.97 31.07
CA ILE A 296 -11.37 30.88 30.21
C ILE A 296 -12.12 32.20 30.11
N GLU A 297 -11.55 33.26 30.66
CA GLU A 297 -12.20 34.56 30.79
C GLU A 297 -11.39 35.64 30.05
N GLY A 298 -11.94 36.85 29.97
CA GLY A 298 -11.32 37.99 29.29
C GLY A 298 -11.94 38.33 27.94
N ASN A 299 -11.82 39.59 27.57
CA ASN A 299 -12.44 40.15 26.36
C ASN A 299 -11.85 39.58 25.06
N LYS A 300 -10.60 39.09 25.07
CA LYS A 300 -9.93 38.52 23.90
C LYS A 300 -10.00 37.00 23.82
N ALA A 301 -10.54 36.31 24.83
CA ALA A 301 -10.65 34.84 24.84
C ALA A 301 -11.33 34.27 23.58
N ARG A 302 -12.45 34.88 23.14
CA ARG A 302 -13.15 34.46 21.91
C ARG A 302 -12.32 34.65 20.66
N ASN A 303 -11.55 35.74 20.58
CA ASN A 303 -10.68 36.02 19.45
C ASN A 303 -9.49 35.06 19.40
N LEU A 304 -9.11 34.45 20.53
CA LEU A 304 -8.08 33.41 20.63
C LEU A 304 -8.64 31.99 20.40
N GLY A 305 -9.90 31.87 20.00
CA GLY A 305 -10.51 30.59 19.61
C GLY A 305 -11.36 29.93 20.70
N PHE A 306 -11.40 30.43 21.93
CA PHE A 306 -12.18 29.80 23.01
C PHE A 306 -13.67 30.17 22.92
N SER A 307 -14.55 29.16 23.02
CA SER A 307 -15.99 29.33 22.89
C SER A 307 -16.63 29.89 24.17
N ALA A 308 -17.92 30.25 24.11
CA ALA A 308 -18.68 30.66 25.30
C ALA A 308 -18.78 29.55 26.36
N GLU A 309 -18.72 28.28 25.96
CA GLU A 309 -18.74 27.13 26.88
C GLU A 309 -17.47 27.11 27.73
N ASN A 310 -16.31 27.45 27.14
CA ASN A 310 -15.07 27.58 27.91
C ASN A 310 -15.13 28.73 28.93
N GLN A 311 -15.97 29.75 28.70
CA GLN A 311 -16.12 30.89 29.63
C GLN A 311 -17.03 30.57 30.82
N ALA A 312 -18.01 29.67 30.61
CA ALA A 312 -19.02 29.31 31.61
C ALA A 312 -18.80 27.90 32.19
N ALA A 313 -17.60 27.33 32.04
CA ALA A 313 -17.31 25.97 32.50
C ALA A 313 -17.64 25.80 33.98
N THR A 314 -18.53 24.87 34.27
CA THR A 314 -18.92 24.47 35.63
C THR A 314 -18.61 23.01 35.85
N GLN A 315 -18.46 22.61 37.11
CA GLN A 315 -18.25 21.20 37.47
C GLN A 315 -19.48 20.40 37.01
N GLU A 316 -19.24 19.26 36.34
CA GLU A 316 -20.33 18.37 35.95
C GLU A 316 -21.05 17.80 37.18
N ASP A 317 -22.36 17.66 37.07
CA ASP A 317 -23.18 17.03 38.09
C ASP A 317 -22.82 15.53 38.24
N LEU A 318 -22.67 15.04 39.47
CA LEU A 318 -22.24 13.68 39.80
C LEU A 318 -23.27 12.62 39.35
N ILE A 319 -24.55 12.85 39.62
CA ILE A 319 -25.65 11.96 39.20
C ILE A 319 -26.75 12.81 38.56
N VAL A 320 -27.15 12.44 37.34
CA VAL A 320 -28.38 12.91 36.71
C VAL A 320 -29.29 11.71 36.51
N ALA A 321 -30.48 11.74 37.10
CA ALA A 321 -31.44 10.67 36.98
C ALA A 321 -31.86 10.42 35.53
N THR A 322 -32.09 9.16 35.17
CA THR A 322 -32.41 8.75 33.79
C THR A 322 -33.84 9.08 33.37
N ARG A 323 -34.74 9.40 34.31
CA ARG A 323 -36.13 9.77 34.06
C ARG A 323 -36.62 10.81 35.05
N SER A 324 -37.69 11.52 34.68
CA SER A 324 -38.36 12.46 35.56
C SER A 324 -39.14 11.75 36.65
N ILE A 325 -39.32 12.42 37.77
CA ILE A 325 -40.06 11.89 38.92
C ILE A 325 -41.57 11.88 38.61
N GLY A 326 -42.22 10.73 38.80
CA GLY A 326 -43.65 10.57 38.55
C GLY A 326 -44.55 11.24 39.60
N ALA A 327 -45.81 11.51 39.21
CA ALA A 327 -46.87 11.95 40.11
C ALA A 327 -47.43 10.79 40.95
N GLY A 328 -48.17 11.12 42.02
CA GLY A 328 -48.82 10.14 42.90
C GLY A 328 -47.92 9.63 44.03
N LYS A 329 -48.39 8.64 44.77
CA LYS A 329 -47.66 8.09 45.91
C LYS A 329 -46.59 7.09 45.45
N ILE A 330 -45.35 7.30 45.89
CA ILE A 330 -44.23 6.38 45.69
C ILE A 330 -44.03 5.61 47.01
N LYS A 331 -44.03 4.28 46.95
CA LYS A 331 -43.81 3.41 48.12
C LYS A 331 -42.41 2.84 48.10
N GLY A 332 -41.84 2.62 49.28
CA GLY A 332 -40.51 2.02 49.44
C GLY A 332 -39.51 2.98 50.09
N THR A 333 -38.38 2.42 50.49
CA THR A 333 -37.29 3.14 51.16
C THR A 333 -36.02 3.02 50.33
N ILE A 334 -35.42 4.16 49.99
CA ILE A 334 -34.09 4.22 49.38
C ILE A 334 -33.10 4.79 50.40
N THR A 335 -31.85 4.38 50.34
CA THR A 335 -30.76 4.93 51.15
C THR A 335 -29.87 5.77 50.25
N ILE A 336 -29.59 7.01 50.64
CA ILE A 336 -28.61 7.88 49.98
C ILE A 336 -27.51 8.21 51.00
N GLY A 337 -26.27 7.94 50.63
CA GLY A 337 -25.16 7.90 51.57
C GLY A 337 -25.43 6.82 52.64
N SER A 338 -25.62 7.26 53.88
CA SER A 338 -26.00 6.41 55.02
C SER A 338 -27.44 6.67 55.51
N VAL A 339 -28.20 7.54 54.85
CA VAL A 339 -29.51 8.00 55.33
C VAL A 339 -30.65 7.32 54.58
N PRO A 340 -31.53 6.56 55.26
CA PRO A 340 -32.73 6.00 54.65
C PRO A 340 -33.82 7.07 54.47
N LEU A 341 -34.43 7.10 53.29
CA LEU A 341 -35.53 7.98 52.90
C LEU A 341 -36.77 7.12 52.61
N ASP A 342 -37.77 7.17 53.48
CA ASP A 342 -39.06 6.54 53.25
C ASP A 342 -39.94 7.40 52.34
N LEU A 343 -40.00 7.03 51.07
CA LEU A 343 -40.73 7.76 50.04
C LEU A 343 -42.25 7.76 50.26
N ALA A 344 -42.79 6.79 51.02
CA ALA A 344 -44.21 6.72 51.33
C ALA A 344 -44.64 7.82 52.33
N THR A 345 -43.70 8.31 53.14
CA THR A 345 -43.90 9.44 54.06
C THR A 345 -43.71 10.79 53.37
N LEU A 346 -42.84 10.83 52.37
CA LEU A 346 -42.51 12.04 51.61
C LEU A 346 -43.56 12.35 50.53
N THR A 347 -44.15 11.31 49.91
CA THR A 347 -45.09 11.47 48.79
C THR A 347 -46.54 11.14 49.17
N LYS A 348 -47.51 11.74 48.45
CA LYS A 348 -48.96 11.55 48.68
C LYS A 348 -49.67 11.16 47.39
N GLU A 349 -50.83 10.50 47.52
CA GLU A 349 -51.64 10.01 46.39
C GLU A 349 -51.98 11.10 45.35
N LYS A 350 -52.14 12.35 45.79
CA LYS A 350 -52.48 13.50 44.93
C LYS A 350 -51.29 14.41 44.60
N ASN A 351 -50.06 14.05 44.96
CA ASN A 351 -48.91 14.88 44.63
C ASN A 351 -48.70 14.92 43.11
N SER A 352 -48.44 16.11 42.58
CA SER A 352 -47.93 16.26 41.22
C SER A 352 -46.47 15.79 41.12
N ALA A 353 -46.00 15.54 39.90
CA ALA A 353 -44.60 15.21 39.62
C ALA A 353 -43.63 16.25 40.21
N SER A 354 -43.94 17.54 40.02
CA SER A 354 -43.12 18.65 40.56
C SER A 354 -43.12 18.68 42.09
N GLN A 355 -44.25 18.39 42.75
CA GLN A 355 -44.31 18.30 44.21
C GLN A 355 -43.47 17.15 44.76
N ASN A 356 -43.54 15.98 44.12
CA ASN A 356 -42.69 14.83 44.49
C ASN A 356 -41.21 15.17 44.29
N ALA A 357 -40.85 15.72 43.13
CA ALA A 357 -39.47 16.06 42.82
C ALA A 357 -38.89 17.06 43.83
N LYS A 358 -39.65 18.09 44.17
CA LYS A 358 -39.26 19.11 45.16
C LYS A 358 -39.05 18.51 46.55
N VAL A 359 -40.02 17.75 47.07
CA VAL A 359 -39.92 17.16 48.41
C VAL A 359 -38.76 16.15 48.50
N ILE A 360 -38.53 15.36 47.45
CA ILE A 360 -37.44 14.39 47.43
C ILE A 360 -36.08 15.11 47.39
N ALA A 361 -35.93 16.15 46.56
CA ALA A 361 -34.71 16.95 46.53
C ALA A 361 -34.45 17.65 47.87
N GLU A 362 -35.48 18.21 48.52
CA GLU A 362 -35.38 18.80 49.86
C GLU A 362 -34.96 17.76 50.91
N ALA A 363 -35.52 16.55 50.86
CA ALA A 363 -35.14 15.47 51.77
C ALA A 363 -33.66 15.07 51.61
N ILE A 364 -33.16 15.06 50.37
CA ILE A 364 -31.75 14.74 50.08
C ILE A 364 -30.82 15.89 50.52
N ASN A 365 -31.22 17.15 50.35
CA ASN A 365 -30.46 18.31 50.81
C ASN A 365 -30.28 18.38 52.34
N ASN A 366 -31.08 17.62 53.11
CA ASN A 366 -30.90 17.49 54.55
C ASN A 366 -29.81 16.46 54.94
N ILE A 367 -29.25 15.73 53.97
CA ILE A 367 -28.14 14.80 54.18
C ILE A 367 -26.83 15.59 54.11
N ALA A 368 -26.03 15.55 55.18
CA ALA A 368 -24.79 16.30 55.27
C ALA A 368 -23.85 15.98 54.10
N GLY A 369 -23.39 17.03 53.40
CA GLY A 369 -22.45 16.93 52.29
C GLY A 369 -23.04 16.35 50.99
N ILE A 370 -24.36 16.24 50.88
CA ILE A 370 -25.07 15.84 49.67
C ILE A 370 -26.04 16.95 49.27
N TYR A 371 -26.08 17.25 47.98
CA TYR A 371 -26.94 18.28 47.41
C TYR A 371 -27.80 17.69 46.31
N ALA A 372 -29.08 18.02 46.29
CA ALA A 372 -29.98 17.65 45.24
C ALA A 372 -30.75 18.84 44.68
N LYS A 373 -30.91 18.85 43.36
CA LYS A 373 -31.77 19.76 42.62
C LYS A 373 -32.62 18.97 41.63
N VAL A 374 -33.62 19.63 41.07
CA VAL A 374 -34.43 19.10 39.97
C VAL A 374 -34.13 19.98 38.76
N ASN A 375 -33.71 19.38 37.64
CA ASN A 375 -33.44 20.14 36.43
C ASN A 375 -34.75 20.51 35.69
N ASP A 376 -34.64 21.27 34.60
CA ASP A 376 -35.80 21.74 33.82
C ASP A 376 -36.62 20.60 33.19
N GLU A 377 -36.05 19.40 33.07
CA GLU A 377 -36.71 18.20 32.58
C GLU A 377 -37.44 17.42 33.70
N GLY A 378 -37.38 17.88 34.95
CA GLY A 378 -37.98 17.21 36.10
C GLY A 378 -37.18 16.01 36.61
N LYS A 379 -35.92 15.86 36.18
CA LYS A 379 -34.99 14.81 36.64
C LYS A 379 -34.29 15.25 37.91
N LEU A 380 -34.09 14.30 38.82
CA LEU A 380 -33.30 14.51 40.01
C LEU A 380 -31.81 14.59 39.65
N VAL A 381 -31.11 15.55 40.23
CA VAL A 381 -29.67 15.72 40.09
C VAL A 381 -29.06 15.71 41.49
N ILE A 382 -28.05 14.88 41.73
CA ILE A 382 -27.42 14.70 43.05
C ILE A 382 -25.92 14.95 42.93
N ASN A 383 -25.36 15.71 43.86
CA ASN A 383 -23.95 16.04 44.02
C ASN A 383 -23.48 15.79 45.46
N SER A 384 -22.16 15.77 45.67
CA SER A 384 -21.57 15.66 47.01
C SER A 384 -20.29 16.48 47.14
N ASP A 385 -20.04 17.02 48.34
CA ASP A 385 -18.76 17.63 48.71
C ASP A 385 -17.57 16.67 48.61
N THR A 386 -17.83 15.37 48.80
CA THR A 386 -16.79 14.33 48.80
C THR A 386 -16.51 13.75 47.41
N GLY A 387 -17.34 14.11 46.42
CA GLY A 387 -17.28 13.53 45.08
C GLY A 387 -17.78 12.09 45.00
N GLU A 388 -18.43 11.55 46.03
CA GLU A 388 -18.95 10.18 46.06
C GLU A 388 -20.37 10.15 46.63
N VAL A 389 -21.26 9.39 45.99
CA VAL A 389 -22.62 9.13 46.51
C VAL A 389 -22.93 7.64 46.37
N SER A 390 -23.32 7.02 47.47
CA SER A 390 -23.85 5.66 47.50
C SER A 390 -25.37 5.68 47.52
N ILE A 391 -26.02 4.91 46.65
CA ILE A 391 -27.48 4.81 46.58
C ILE A 391 -27.86 3.33 46.61
N PHE A 392 -28.79 2.95 47.49
CA PHE A 392 -29.28 1.58 47.58
C PHE A 392 -30.78 1.55 47.82
N ALA A 393 -31.47 0.59 47.21
CA ALA A 393 -32.83 0.24 47.62
C ALA A 393 -32.79 -0.84 48.70
N ASN A 394 -33.76 -0.83 49.61
CA ASN A 394 -34.01 -2.00 50.46
C ASN A 394 -34.39 -3.23 49.60
N ALA A 395 -34.22 -4.42 50.16
CA ALA A 395 -34.38 -5.68 49.41
C ALA A 395 -35.82 -5.94 48.90
N ASP A 396 -36.82 -5.22 49.43
CA ASP A 396 -38.21 -5.36 49.08
C ASP A 396 -38.56 -4.81 47.68
N ALA A 397 -39.68 -5.30 47.13
CA ALA A 397 -40.08 -4.98 45.77
C ALA A 397 -40.51 -3.51 45.60
N ASP A 398 -41.08 -2.90 46.63
CA ASP A 398 -41.54 -1.50 46.55
C ASP A 398 -40.32 -0.57 46.50
N SER A 399 -39.31 -0.78 47.34
CA SER A 399 -38.06 -0.01 47.34
C SER A 399 -37.30 -0.10 46.02
N LYS A 400 -37.21 -1.28 45.41
CA LYS A 400 -36.58 -1.45 44.08
C LYS A 400 -37.34 -0.67 43.00
N LYS A 401 -38.67 -0.80 42.96
CA LYS A 401 -39.53 -0.03 42.05
C LYS A 401 -39.40 1.48 42.30
N ALA A 402 -39.28 1.89 43.56
CA ALA A 402 -39.13 3.29 43.92
C ALA A 402 -37.84 3.87 43.33
N LEU A 403 -36.71 3.18 43.52
CA LEU A 403 -35.43 3.59 42.96
C LEU A 403 -35.47 3.71 41.43
N GLU A 404 -36.06 2.72 40.75
CA GLU A 404 -36.28 2.76 39.30
C GLU A 404 -37.21 3.90 38.88
N SER A 405 -38.25 4.20 39.65
CA SER A 405 -39.19 5.29 39.37
C SER A 405 -38.56 6.66 39.46
N LEU A 406 -37.51 6.81 40.28
CA LEU A 406 -36.68 8.01 40.38
C LEU A 406 -35.59 8.07 39.31
N GLY A 407 -35.44 7.04 38.47
CA GLY A 407 -34.40 6.98 37.45
C GLY A 407 -32.98 6.77 37.99
N LEU A 408 -32.88 6.24 39.21
CA LEU A 408 -31.63 5.96 39.90
C LEU A 408 -31.31 4.46 39.82
N LYS A 409 -30.05 4.11 40.08
CA LYS A 409 -29.56 2.73 40.13
C LYS A 409 -28.88 2.50 41.48
N SER A 410 -28.95 1.27 41.99
CA SER A 410 -28.21 0.91 43.19
C SER A 410 -26.71 0.80 42.87
N GLY A 411 -25.88 1.36 43.73
CA GLY A 411 -24.44 1.38 43.58
C GLY A 411 -23.80 2.61 44.22
N THR A 412 -22.48 2.61 44.20
CA THR A 412 -21.66 3.76 44.60
C THR A 412 -21.10 4.40 43.34
N ILE A 413 -21.33 5.71 43.21
CA ILE A 413 -20.89 6.51 42.06
C ILE A 413 -19.89 7.54 42.56
N MET A 414 -18.75 7.64 41.87
CA MET A 414 -17.71 8.65 42.13
C MET A 414 -17.64 9.65 40.98
N ASP A 415 -17.36 10.91 41.29
CA ASP A 415 -17.01 11.90 40.28
C ASP A 415 -15.61 11.59 39.74
N TYR A 416 -15.25 12.31 38.68
CA TYR A 416 -13.96 12.10 38.04
C TYR A 416 -12.80 12.44 38.98
N ALA A 417 -12.86 13.52 39.75
CA ALA A 417 -11.73 13.96 40.60
C ALA A 417 -11.44 12.94 41.70
N LYS A 418 -12.48 12.42 42.35
CA LYS A 418 -12.41 11.34 43.31
C LYS A 418 -11.87 10.07 42.67
N THR A 419 -12.42 9.69 41.52
CA THR A 419 -11.98 8.50 40.78
C THR A 419 -10.53 8.62 40.32
N GLN A 420 -10.06 9.79 39.91
CA GLN A 420 -8.69 10.00 39.46
C GLN A 420 -7.68 9.75 40.60
N SER A 421 -7.99 10.24 41.79
CA SER A 421 -7.13 10.06 42.97
C SER A 421 -7.05 8.61 43.46
N GLU A 422 -8.15 7.85 43.33
CA GLU A 422 -8.28 6.49 43.88
C GLU A 422 -7.99 5.39 42.84
N LEU A 423 -8.46 5.57 41.61
CA LEU A 423 -8.50 4.55 40.56
C LEU A 423 -7.70 4.93 39.32
N PHE A 424 -7.83 6.15 38.77
CA PHE A 424 -7.13 6.56 37.54
C PHE A 424 -5.80 7.25 37.80
N LYS A 425 -4.95 6.71 38.68
CA LYS A 425 -3.59 7.24 38.86
C LYS A 425 -2.83 7.12 37.53
N ILE A 426 -2.63 8.25 36.85
CA ILE A 426 -2.02 8.29 35.53
C ILE A 426 -0.53 8.60 35.66
N ARG A 427 0.32 7.73 35.11
CA ARG A 427 1.74 7.99 34.94
C ARG A 427 2.03 8.12 33.44
N LYS A 428 2.44 9.31 33.03
CA LYS A 428 2.87 9.58 31.65
C LYS A 428 4.24 8.96 31.42
N VAL A 429 4.35 8.07 30.44
CA VAL A 429 5.58 7.37 30.05
C VAL A 429 6.26 8.10 28.90
N GLN A 430 5.48 8.56 27.94
CA GLN A 430 5.95 9.31 26.78
C GLN A 430 4.86 10.31 26.38
N SER A 431 5.25 11.55 26.08
CA SER A 431 4.34 12.56 25.53
C SER A 431 4.25 12.39 24.01
N ALA A 432 3.07 12.59 23.43
CA ALA A 432 2.99 12.79 21.99
C ALA A 432 3.61 14.14 21.60
N GLU A 433 4.63 14.10 20.73
CA GLU A 433 5.33 15.28 20.23
C GLU A 433 5.54 15.16 18.71
N ASP A 434 5.58 16.29 18.02
CA ASP A 434 5.94 16.32 16.59
C ASP A 434 7.45 16.17 16.42
N ALA A 435 7.87 15.65 15.28
CA ALA A 435 9.26 15.69 14.85
C ALA A 435 9.69 17.15 14.66
N ARG A 436 10.92 17.47 15.10
CA ARG A 436 11.60 18.74 14.83
C ARG A 436 12.93 18.44 14.16
N PHE A 437 13.14 19.06 13.01
CA PHE A 437 14.34 18.88 12.21
C PHE A 437 14.61 20.14 11.40
N SER A 438 15.81 20.28 10.87
CA SER A 438 16.15 21.33 9.91
C SER A 438 16.47 20.74 8.54
N TYR A 439 16.00 21.41 7.49
CA TYR A 439 16.34 21.10 6.10
C TYR A 439 17.26 22.21 5.59
N ASN A 440 18.54 21.91 5.36
CA ASN A 440 19.57 22.89 5.00
C ASN A 440 19.60 24.12 5.95
N GLY A 441 19.38 23.89 7.25
CA GLY A 441 19.36 24.92 8.29
C GLY A 441 18.00 25.62 8.49
N ILE A 442 16.97 25.27 7.72
CA ILE A 442 15.61 25.78 7.92
C ILE A 442 14.86 24.82 8.84
N SER A 443 14.56 25.25 10.06
CA SER A 443 13.80 24.46 11.04
C SER A 443 12.36 24.21 10.59
N MET A 444 11.90 22.98 10.81
CA MET A 444 10.58 22.48 10.43
C MET A 444 10.03 21.56 11.54
N LYS A 445 8.70 21.46 11.58
CA LYS A 445 7.94 20.58 12.49
C LYS A 445 6.99 19.71 11.67
N ARG A 446 6.87 18.42 11.99
CA ARG A 446 5.89 17.51 11.37
C ARG A 446 5.32 16.50 12.37
N PRO A 447 4.03 16.17 12.28
CA PRO A 447 3.40 15.25 13.23
C PRO A 447 3.85 13.79 13.07
N THR A 448 4.51 13.44 11.97
CA THR A 448 5.00 12.07 11.71
C THR A 448 6.49 12.07 11.40
N ASN A 449 7.09 10.87 11.46
CA ASN A 449 8.48 10.64 11.08
C ASN A 449 8.67 10.42 9.58
N THR A 450 7.60 10.38 8.79
CA THR A 450 7.68 10.31 7.32
C THR A 450 7.41 11.69 6.74
N ILE A 451 8.37 12.22 6.00
CA ILE A 451 8.39 13.59 5.50
C ILE A 451 8.45 13.54 3.98
N ASP A 452 7.33 13.82 3.32
CA ASP A 452 7.17 13.77 1.86
C ASP A 452 6.68 15.10 1.24
N ASP A 453 6.52 16.14 2.06
CA ASP A 453 5.89 17.41 1.70
C ASP A 453 6.86 18.60 1.68
N VAL A 454 8.15 18.37 1.93
CA VAL A 454 9.16 19.45 1.98
C VAL A 454 9.69 19.78 0.58
N VAL A 455 10.12 18.76 -0.16
CA VAL A 455 10.56 18.88 -1.56
C VAL A 455 9.94 17.76 -2.38
N SER A 456 9.31 18.11 -3.51
CA SER A 456 8.71 17.13 -4.40
C SER A 456 9.73 16.08 -4.85
N GLY A 457 9.39 14.80 -4.68
CA GLY A 457 10.25 13.68 -5.04
C GLY A 457 11.34 13.32 -4.01
N VAL A 458 11.37 13.97 -2.84
CA VAL A 458 12.26 13.60 -1.74
C VAL A 458 11.40 13.15 -0.56
N ASN A 459 11.46 11.87 -0.23
CA ASN A 459 10.80 11.33 0.96
C ASN A 459 11.86 10.91 1.99
N ILE A 460 11.70 11.40 3.22
CA ILE A 460 12.62 11.22 4.34
C ILE A 460 11.89 10.50 5.47
N GLU A 461 12.47 9.42 5.99
CA GLU A 461 12.01 8.73 7.19
C GLU A 461 12.99 9.00 8.33
N LEU A 462 12.54 9.72 9.36
CA LEU A 462 13.32 10.02 10.56
C LEU A 462 13.32 8.82 11.51
N LEU A 463 14.50 8.42 11.99
CA LEU A 463 14.68 7.23 12.83
C LEU A 463 15.12 7.59 14.24
N THR A 464 16.06 8.53 14.36
CA THR A 464 16.60 9.00 15.64
C THR A 464 17.12 10.44 15.48
N THR A 465 17.48 11.06 16.60
CA THR A 465 18.13 12.37 16.60
C THR A 465 19.55 12.31 16.05
N THR A 466 20.00 13.43 15.48
CA THR A 466 21.41 13.61 15.09
C THR A 466 22.23 14.09 16.28
N PRO A 467 23.52 13.72 16.37
CA PRO A 467 24.41 14.33 17.35
C PRO A 467 24.60 15.83 17.07
N PRO A 468 24.84 16.66 18.10
CA PRO A 468 25.13 18.08 17.91
C PRO A 468 26.26 18.31 16.91
N ASP A 469 26.06 19.30 16.02
CA ASP A 469 26.98 19.69 14.95
C ASP A 469 27.32 18.57 13.94
N LYS A 470 26.54 17.48 13.89
CA LYS A 470 26.72 16.35 12.97
C LYS A 470 25.41 15.99 12.26
N PRO A 471 24.95 16.83 11.31
CA PRO A 471 23.73 16.55 10.56
C PRO A 471 23.90 15.31 9.68
N ALA A 472 22.80 14.61 9.43
CA ALA A 472 22.73 13.60 8.39
C ALA A 472 22.82 14.27 7.01
N VAL A 473 23.52 13.64 6.06
CA VAL A 473 23.68 14.19 4.70
C VAL A 473 23.12 13.23 3.68
N ILE A 474 22.10 13.66 2.94
CA ILE A 474 21.54 12.93 1.81
C ILE A 474 22.27 13.41 0.55
N ASN A 475 23.05 12.53 -0.06
CA ASN A 475 23.79 12.81 -1.29
C ASN A 475 22.97 12.26 -2.46
N ILE A 476 22.37 13.13 -3.27
CA ILE A 476 21.56 12.75 -4.41
C ILE A 476 22.42 12.75 -5.66
N THR A 477 22.57 11.58 -6.29
CA THR A 477 23.40 11.39 -7.48
C THR A 477 22.61 10.70 -8.60
N ARG A 478 23.17 10.71 -9.82
CA ARG A 478 22.61 9.98 -10.95
C ARG A 478 22.77 8.47 -10.73
N ASN A 479 21.75 7.70 -11.11
CA ASN A 479 21.84 6.25 -11.08
C ASN A 479 22.49 5.69 -12.36
N ASP A 480 23.80 5.95 -12.51
CA ASP A 480 24.56 5.51 -13.69
C ASP A 480 24.73 3.97 -13.72
N GLU A 481 24.71 3.30 -12.56
CA GLU A 481 24.74 1.84 -12.45
C GLU A 481 23.55 1.18 -13.15
N ALA A 482 22.33 1.73 -13.00
CA ALA A 482 21.15 1.22 -13.69
C ALA A 482 21.25 1.34 -15.22
N ILE A 483 21.95 2.37 -15.72
CA ILE A 483 22.21 2.55 -17.15
C ILE A 483 23.22 1.49 -17.63
N VAL A 484 24.31 1.30 -16.89
CA VAL A 484 25.32 0.26 -17.19
C VAL A 484 24.68 -1.12 -17.27
N GLU A 485 23.84 -1.49 -16.30
CA GLU A 485 23.15 -2.78 -16.32
C GLU A 485 22.19 -2.90 -17.50
N SER A 486 21.51 -1.81 -17.88
CA SER A 486 20.62 -1.81 -19.05
C SER A 486 21.41 -2.03 -20.36
N VAL A 487 22.62 -1.46 -20.48
CA VAL A 487 23.51 -1.71 -21.64
C VAL A 487 24.03 -3.14 -21.65
N LYS A 488 24.39 -3.69 -20.48
CA LYS A 488 24.82 -5.09 -20.35
C LYS A 488 23.72 -6.06 -20.82
N ASN A 489 22.49 -5.86 -20.36
CA ASN A 489 21.34 -6.68 -20.77
C ASN A 489 21.07 -6.60 -22.29
N PHE A 490 21.27 -5.42 -22.88
CA PHE A 490 21.19 -5.26 -24.33
C PHE A 490 22.27 -6.07 -25.06
N VAL A 491 23.52 -6.04 -24.59
CA VAL A 491 24.64 -6.81 -25.17
C VAL A 491 24.37 -8.31 -25.10
N GLU A 492 23.86 -8.78 -23.96
CA GLU A 492 23.46 -10.19 -23.75
C GLU A 492 22.35 -10.59 -24.73
N SER A 493 21.25 -9.82 -24.77
CA SER A 493 20.12 -10.08 -25.69
C SER A 493 20.55 -10.09 -27.16
N TYR A 494 21.48 -9.21 -27.55
CA TYR A 494 22.02 -9.17 -28.91
C TYR A 494 22.84 -10.42 -29.24
N ASN A 495 23.66 -10.87 -28.30
CA ASN A 495 24.51 -12.04 -28.50
C ASN A 495 23.69 -13.33 -28.56
N GLU A 496 22.63 -13.46 -27.77
CA GLU A 496 21.69 -14.58 -27.87
C GLU A 496 21.00 -14.63 -29.24
N LEU A 497 20.50 -13.48 -29.71
CA LEU A 497 19.97 -13.39 -31.08
C LEU A 497 21.03 -13.77 -32.13
N SER A 498 22.26 -13.28 -31.98
CA SER A 498 23.32 -13.55 -32.93
C SER A 498 23.64 -15.04 -33.03
N LEU A 499 23.71 -15.73 -31.88
CA LEU A 499 23.88 -17.20 -31.82
C LEU A 499 22.72 -17.91 -32.51
N LYS A 500 21.47 -17.47 -32.26
CA LYS A 500 20.30 -18.09 -32.90
C LYS A 500 20.31 -17.90 -34.42
N LEU A 501 20.71 -16.73 -34.89
CA LEU A 501 20.84 -16.46 -36.33
C LEU A 501 21.95 -17.30 -36.96
N ASP A 502 23.07 -17.55 -36.26
CA ASP A 502 24.13 -18.44 -36.75
C ASP A 502 23.61 -19.88 -36.91
N GLU A 503 22.95 -20.41 -35.88
CA GLU A 503 22.38 -21.76 -35.87
C GLU A 503 21.47 -22.00 -37.08
N VAL A 504 20.57 -21.06 -37.36
CA VAL A 504 19.53 -21.24 -38.38
C VAL A 504 19.97 -20.83 -39.79
N THR A 505 21.08 -20.10 -39.95
CA THR A 505 21.52 -19.61 -41.28
C THR A 505 22.86 -20.15 -41.76
N ARG A 506 23.69 -20.75 -40.91
CA ARG A 506 25.02 -21.25 -41.32
C ARG A 506 24.92 -22.60 -42.04
N TYR A 507 25.86 -22.85 -42.95
CA TYR A 507 26.14 -24.18 -43.46
C TYR A 507 27.33 -24.75 -42.69
N ASP A 508 27.17 -25.94 -42.13
CA ASP A 508 28.23 -26.64 -41.44
C ASP A 508 28.91 -27.63 -42.40
N GLU A 509 30.18 -27.37 -42.74
CA GLU A 509 30.93 -28.14 -43.74
C GLU A 509 31.25 -29.57 -43.27
N ASP A 510 31.40 -29.78 -41.96
CA ASP A 510 31.78 -31.07 -41.37
C ASP A 510 30.59 -32.04 -41.32
N SER A 511 29.46 -31.56 -40.81
CA SER A 511 28.21 -32.34 -40.75
C SER A 511 27.44 -32.34 -42.06
N LYS A 512 27.78 -31.44 -43.00
CA LYS A 512 27.06 -31.15 -44.25
C LYS A 512 25.60 -30.74 -44.02
N ILE A 513 25.27 -30.27 -42.83
CA ILE A 513 23.91 -29.82 -42.46
C ILE A 513 23.85 -28.29 -42.63
N ALA A 514 22.83 -27.84 -43.35
CA ALA A 514 22.49 -26.42 -43.45
C ALA A 514 21.45 -26.07 -42.39
N GLY A 515 21.59 -24.93 -41.73
CA GLY A 515 20.52 -24.37 -40.90
C GLY A 515 19.25 -24.17 -41.74
N ILE A 516 18.09 -24.31 -41.11
CA ILE A 516 16.78 -24.37 -41.79
C ILE A 516 16.47 -23.10 -42.64
N PHE A 517 17.12 -21.98 -42.33
CA PHE A 517 17.02 -20.69 -43.01
C PHE A 517 18.28 -20.28 -43.80
N ASN A 518 19.24 -21.18 -44.05
CA ASN A 518 20.47 -20.88 -44.79
C ASN A 518 20.22 -20.19 -46.15
N GLY A 519 19.12 -20.52 -46.84
CA GLY A 519 18.72 -19.91 -48.12
C GLY A 519 17.80 -18.68 -48.01
N ASN A 520 17.30 -18.35 -46.82
CA ASN A 520 16.27 -17.33 -46.64
C ASN A 520 16.89 -15.93 -46.50
N SER A 521 16.57 -15.02 -47.43
CA SER A 521 17.08 -13.64 -47.40
C SER A 521 16.54 -12.81 -46.24
N ASP A 522 15.27 -13.01 -45.85
CA ASP A 522 14.65 -12.21 -44.79
C ASP A 522 15.35 -12.44 -43.44
N ILE A 523 15.69 -13.69 -43.12
CA ILE A 523 16.43 -14.04 -41.91
C ILE A 523 17.89 -13.60 -42.00
N ARG A 524 18.57 -13.85 -43.13
CA ARG A 524 19.98 -13.45 -43.31
C ARG A 524 20.18 -11.93 -43.26
N MET A 525 19.19 -11.14 -43.65
CA MET A 525 19.27 -9.68 -43.63
C MET A 525 19.10 -9.05 -42.24
N ILE A 526 18.66 -9.81 -41.23
CA ILE A 526 18.51 -9.30 -39.86
C ILE A 526 19.87 -8.80 -39.33
N ARG A 527 20.91 -9.65 -39.37
CA ARG A 527 22.24 -9.29 -38.84
C ARG A 527 22.85 -8.06 -39.54
N PRO A 528 22.89 -7.96 -40.88
CA PRO A 528 23.35 -6.75 -41.57
C PRO A 528 22.53 -5.50 -41.24
N SER A 529 21.20 -5.62 -41.15
CA SER A 529 20.31 -4.51 -40.76
C SER A 529 20.70 -3.94 -39.39
N LEU A 530 20.91 -4.80 -38.39
CA LEU A 530 21.29 -4.40 -37.03
C LEU A 530 22.73 -3.86 -36.98
N THR A 531 23.67 -4.54 -37.65
CA THR A 531 25.10 -4.15 -37.66
C THR A 531 25.33 -2.79 -38.32
N ARG A 532 24.51 -2.43 -39.31
CA ARG A 532 24.57 -1.11 -39.95
C ARG A 532 24.29 0.02 -38.95
N ILE A 533 23.37 -0.18 -38.02
CA ILE A 533 23.06 0.80 -36.97
C ILE A 533 24.25 0.94 -36.02
N PHE A 534 24.94 -0.17 -35.69
CA PHE A 534 26.20 -0.13 -34.91
C PHE A 534 27.28 0.72 -35.57
N SER A 535 27.42 0.60 -36.89
CA SER A 535 28.41 1.36 -37.68
C SER A 535 28.01 2.82 -37.95
N THR A 536 26.81 3.24 -37.50
CA THR A 536 26.35 4.61 -37.72
C THR A 536 27.07 5.56 -36.77
N ASN A 537 27.87 6.45 -37.34
CA ASN A 537 28.51 7.52 -36.59
C ASN A 537 27.54 8.69 -36.41
N VAL A 538 27.49 9.24 -35.20
CA VAL A 538 26.80 10.51 -34.94
C VAL A 538 27.87 11.61 -34.96
N VAL A 539 27.83 12.45 -35.99
CA VAL A 539 28.72 13.59 -36.12
C VAL A 539 28.14 14.77 -35.32
N THR A 540 28.85 15.23 -34.31
CA THR A 540 28.62 16.54 -33.69
C THR A 540 29.57 17.57 -34.33
N GLU A 541 29.35 18.86 -34.07
CA GLU A 541 30.18 19.94 -34.66
C GLU A 541 31.68 19.79 -34.35
N THR A 542 32.04 19.05 -33.29
CA THR A 542 33.40 18.91 -32.79
C THR A 542 33.91 17.46 -32.68
N GLU A 543 33.07 16.42 -32.88
CA GLU A 543 33.49 15.03 -32.68
C GLU A 543 32.63 14.02 -33.44
N ILE A 544 33.26 12.89 -33.85
CA ILE A 544 32.55 11.73 -34.37
C ILE A 544 32.30 10.76 -33.20
N LYS A 545 31.05 10.64 -32.76
CA LYS A 545 30.65 9.71 -31.70
C LYS A 545 30.21 8.37 -32.32
N SER A 546 30.81 7.27 -31.86
CA SER A 546 30.45 5.90 -32.21
C SER A 546 30.24 5.07 -30.94
N LEU A 547 29.62 3.90 -31.06
CA LEU A 547 29.41 2.98 -29.94
C LEU A 547 30.73 2.55 -29.27
N ALA A 548 31.84 2.54 -30.01
CA ALA A 548 33.17 2.26 -29.47
C ALA A 548 33.62 3.27 -28.40
N LYS A 549 33.19 4.54 -28.50
CA LYS A 549 33.44 5.57 -27.48
C LYS A 549 32.82 5.19 -26.12
N TYR A 550 31.69 4.50 -26.16
CA TYR A 550 30.93 4.06 -24.98
C TYR A 550 31.23 2.61 -24.59
N GLY A 551 32.34 2.04 -25.10
CA GLY A 551 32.80 0.70 -24.73
C GLY A 551 32.12 -0.45 -25.48
N LEU A 552 31.27 -0.18 -26.46
CA LEU A 552 30.55 -1.20 -27.24
C LEU A 552 31.32 -1.49 -28.54
N ALA A 553 31.70 -2.75 -28.75
CA ALA A 553 32.42 -3.19 -29.95
C ALA A 553 31.83 -4.48 -30.53
N LEU A 554 32.01 -4.70 -31.83
CA LEU A 554 31.66 -5.93 -32.53
C LEU A 554 32.94 -6.64 -33.00
N ASP A 555 33.02 -7.96 -32.81
CA ASP A 555 34.09 -8.78 -33.36
C ASP A 555 33.86 -9.11 -34.85
N GLU A 556 34.82 -9.77 -35.49
CA GLU A 556 34.73 -10.18 -36.90
C GLU A 556 33.53 -11.11 -37.21
N LYS A 557 32.99 -11.77 -36.17
CA LYS A 557 31.83 -12.66 -36.26
C LYS A 557 30.52 -11.92 -35.97
N GLY A 558 30.56 -10.62 -35.67
CA GLY A 558 29.38 -9.82 -35.33
C GLY A 558 28.85 -10.13 -33.93
N ARG A 559 29.69 -10.59 -33.00
CA ARG A 559 29.35 -10.68 -31.56
C ARG A 559 29.75 -9.40 -30.85
N MET A 560 28.94 -8.97 -29.91
CA MET A 560 29.15 -7.72 -29.19
C MET A 560 29.86 -7.93 -27.86
N SER A 561 30.80 -7.04 -27.55
CA SER A 561 31.48 -6.94 -26.26
C SER A 561 31.24 -5.57 -25.63
N LEU A 562 31.21 -5.52 -24.29
CA LEU A 562 31.10 -4.31 -23.50
C LEU A 562 32.33 -4.11 -22.61
N ASP A 563 32.99 -2.97 -22.76
CA ASP A 563 33.97 -2.43 -21.82
C ASP A 563 33.24 -1.54 -20.81
N VAL A 564 32.91 -2.12 -19.65
CA VAL A 564 32.14 -1.45 -18.58
C VAL A 564 32.86 -0.21 -18.06
N SER A 565 34.20 -0.26 -17.95
CA SER A 565 34.99 0.87 -17.46
C SER A 565 34.92 2.05 -18.43
N LYS A 566 34.97 1.82 -19.75
CA LYS A 566 34.76 2.89 -20.74
C LYS A 566 33.36 3.49 -20.68
N LEU A 567 32.33 2.66 -20.52
CA LEU A 567 30.96 3.15 -20.40
C LEU A 567 30.79 4.03 -19.15
N GLN A 568 31.31 3.58 -18.00
CA GLN A 568 31.28 4.34 -16.75
C GLN A 568 32.03 5.68 -16.87
N MET A 569 33.20 5.68 -17.52
CA MET A 569 33.95 6.92 -17.79
C MET A 569 33.15 7.88 -18.68
N ALA A 570 32.50 7.38 -19.73
CA ALA A 570 31.68 8.20 -20.62
C ALA A 570 30.45 8.80 -19.89
N LEU A 571 29.75 7.98 -19.09
CA LEU A 571 28.60 8.41 -18.29
C LEU A 571 28.96 9.48 -17.25
N SER A 572 30.16 9.38 -16.68
CA SER A 572 30.67 10.32 -15.67
C SER A 572 31.19 11.63 -16.29
N ALA A 573 31.91 11.53 -17.41
CA ALA A 573 32.55 12.69 -18.06
C ALA A 573 31.57 13.55 -18.88
N ASP A 574 30.64 12.92 -19.60
CA ASP A 574 29.62 13.60 -20.41
C ASP A 574 28.25 12.88 -20.29
N PRO A 575 27.57 13.03 -19.12
CA PRO A 575 26.21 12.52 -18.88
C PRO A 575 25.23 12.79 -20.01
N LYS A 576 25.15 14.07 -20.39
CA LYS A 576 24.18 14.59 -21.34
C LYS A 576 24.50 14.09 -22.74
N GLY A 577 25.76 14.15 -23.16
CA GLY A 577 26.15 13.62 -24.46
C GLY A 577 26.02 12.10 -24.57
N THR A 578 26.07 11.36 -23.45
CA THR A 578 25.72 9.93 -23.44
C THR A 578 24.22 9.71 -23.67
N GLN A 579 23.38 10.44 -22.94
CA GLN A 579 21.92 10.39 -23.11
C GLN A 579 21.51 10.80 -24.53
N GLU A 580 22.07 11.89 -25.07
CA GLU A 580 21.80 12.35 -26.43
C GLU A 580 22.24 11.34 -27.49
N PHE A 581 23.34 10.63 -27.26
CA PHE A 581 23.80 9.59 -28.18
C PHE A 581 22.93 8.34 -28.12
N PHE A 582 22.49 7.92 -26.93
CA PHE A 582 21.70 6.70 -26.75
C PHE A 582 20.21 6.89 -27.10
N ASN A 583 19.55 7.87 -26.49
CA ASN A 583 18.12 8.13 -26.67
C ASN A 583 17.87 9.11 -27.83
N GLY A 584 18.63 10.19 -27.91
CA GLY A 584 18.46 11.24 -28.91
C GLY A 584 18.41 12.64 -28.31
N SER A 585 18.28 13.63 -29.17
CA SER A 585 18.24 15.05 -28.80
C SER A 585 17.25 15.81 -29.66
N VAL A 586 16.65 16.88 -29.14
CA VAL A 586 15.93 17.87 -29.96
C VAL A 586 16.91 18.96 -30.34
N LYS A 587 17.07 19.24 -31.63
CA LYS A 587 17.93 20.30 -32.15
C LYS A 587 17.09 21.34 -32.86
N THR A 588 17.40 22.61 -32.65
CA THR A 588 16.79 23.70 -33.43
C THR A 588 17.59 23.90 -34.71
N LEU A 589 16.99 23.58 -35.86
CA LEU A 589 17.55 23.80 -37.19
C LEU A 589 16.60 24.76 -37.93
N GLU A 590 17.12 25.87 -38.44
CA GLU A 590 16.34 26.85 -39.22
C GLU A 590 15.02 27.28 -38.53
N PHE A 591 15.08 27.58 -37.23
CA PHE A 591 13.93 27.96 -36.39
C PHE A 591 12.86 26.87 -36.20
N LYS A 592 13.17 25.60 -36.49
CA LYS A 592 12.30 24.45 -36.22
C LYS A 592 12.99 23.46 -35.28
N GLU A 593 12.23 22.92 -34.34
CA GLU A 593 12.68 21.80 -33.52
C GLU A 593 12.65 20.51 -34.35
N VAL A 594 13.80 19.89 -34.50
CA VAL A 594 14.00 18.62 -35.20
C VAL A 594 14.50 17.60 -34.18
N GLN A 595 13.74 16.51 -34.02
CA GLN A 595 14.18 15.38 -33.21
C GLN A 595 15.25 14.59 -33.97
N VAL A 596 16.40 14.41 -33.33
CA VAL A 596 17.50 13.58 -33.80
C VAL A 596 17.53 12.32 -32.93
N ASP A 597 17.14 11.19 -33.52
CA ASP A 597 17.10 9.92 -32.81
C ASP A 597 18.51 9.40 -32.45
N GLY A 598 18.64 8.94 -31.21
CA GLY A 598 19.84 8.27 -30.73
C GLY A 598 19.98 6.85 -31.29
N VAL A 599 21.11 6.21 -31.02
CA VAL A 599 21.46 4.90 -31.57
C VAL A 599 20.47 3.81 -31.12
N PHE A 600 20.04 3.82 -29.84
CA PHE A 600 19.09 2.83 -29.33
C PHE A 600 17.67 3.09 -29.83
N LYS A 601 17.31 4.35 -30.08
CA LYS A 601 16.03 4.68 -30.72
C LYS A 601 15.99 4.20 -32.18
N LYS A 602 17.12 4.28 -32.90
CA LYS A 602 17.26 3.70 -34.25
C LYS A 602 17.20 2.17 -34.23
N PHE A 603 17.81 1.52 -33.24
CA PHE A 603 17.66 0.07 -33.02
C PHE A 603 16.19 -0.31 -32.81
N ASP A 604 15.52 0.39 -31.91
CA ASP A 604 14.12 0.19 -31.58
C ASP A 604 13.22 0.27 -32.83
N GLN A 605 13.46 1.26 -33.69
CA GLN A 605 12.77 1.45 -34.98
C GLN A 605 13.06 0.36 -36.00
N GLU A 606 14.31 -0.11 -36.13
CA GLU A 606 14.63 -1.19 -37.08
C GLU A 606 14.05 -2.53 -36.60
N LEU A 607 14.10 -2.79 -35.29
CA LEU A 607 13.45 -3.96 -34.69
C LEU A 607 11.94 -3.89 -34.87
N ASP A 608 11.34 -2.70 -34.77
CA ASP A 608 9.93 -2.50 -35.12
C ASP A 608 9.63 -2.85 -36.58
N ARG A 609 10.47 -2.45 -37.54
CA ARG A 609 10.27 -2.83 -38.96
C ARG A 609 10.36 -4.33 -39.20
N LEU A 610 11.08 -5.07 -38.37
CA LEU A 610 11.18 -6.52 -38.47
C LEU A 610 9.95 -7.20 -37.85
N LEU A 611 9.47 -6.69 -36.70
CA LEU A 611 8.48 -7.36 -35.84
C LEU A 611 7.05 -6.84 -36.00
N ASN A 612 6.89 -5.53 -36.15
CA ASN A 612 5.63 -4.82 -35.92
C ASN A 612 5.16 -4.03 -37.17
N GLY A 613 3.84 -3.96 -37.35
CA GLY A 613 3.19 -3.29 -38.47
C GLY A 613 2.76 -4.21 -39.61
N GLY A 614 1.93 -3.68 -40.52
CA GLY A 614 1.36 -4.46 -41.63
C GLY A 614 2.38 -4.99 -42.63
N ASN A 615 3.52 -4.31 -42.76
CA ASN A 615 4.59 -4.66 -43.69
C ASN A 615 5.86 -5.19 -42.97
N ALA A 616 5.71 -5.68 -41.73
CA ALA A 616 6.83 -6.22 -40.98
C ALA A 616 7.42 -7.46 -41.67
N ARG A 617 8.75 -7.50 -41.83
CA ARG A 617 9.40 -8.57 -42.62
C ARG A 617 9.11 -9.96 -42.07
N LEU A 618 9.19 -10.15 -40.76
CA LEU A 618 9.00 -11.47 -40.15
C LEU A 618 7.53 -11.90 -40.13
N LYS A 619 6.61 -10.94 -40.05
CA LYS A 619 5.18 -11.22 -40.20
C LYS A 619 4.85 -11.70 -41.61
N ILE A 620 5.42 -11.06 -42.64
CA ILE A 620 5.22 -11.50 -44.03
C ILE A 620 5.79 -12.91 -44.23
N LEU A 621 6.96 -13.20 -43.66
CA LEU A 621 7.55 -14.54 -43.71
C LEU A 621 6.68 -15.58 -42.98
N GLU A 622 6.18 -15.26 -41.79
CA GLU A 622 5.26 -16.11 -41.02
C GLU A 622 3.97 -16.42 -41.81
N GLU A 623 3.37 -15.40 -42.43
CA GLU A 623 2.19 -15.55 -43.28
C GLU A 623 2.48 -16.41 -44.51
N SER A 624 3.66 -16.26 -45.12
CA SER A 624 4.09 -17.09 -46.25
C SER A 624 4.24 -18.55 -45.83
N LEU A 625 4.93 -18.83 -44.73
CA LEU A 625 5.11 -20.19 -44.21
C LEU A 625 3.76 -20.83 -43.87
N THR A 626 2.85 -20.08 -43.25
CA THR A 626 1.50 -20.53 -42.92
C THR A 626 0.68 -20.87 -44.17
N LYS A 627 0.77 -20.04 -45.22
CA LYS A 627 0.10 -20.30 -46.50
C LYS A 627 0.69 -21.53 -47.20
N ASP A 628 2.00 -21.68 -47.17
CA ASP A 628 2.70 -22.82 -47.74
C ASP A 628 2.36 -24.13 -47.01
N ASP A 629 2.30 -24.15 -45.68
CA ASP A 629 1.87 -25.32 -44.89
C ASP A 629 0.44 -25.74 -45.27
N LYS A 630 -0.50 -24.78 -45.33
CA LYS A 630 -1.88 -25.06 -45.78
C LYS A 630 -1.91 -25.66 -47.17
N LYS A 631 -1.15 -25.10 -48.12
CA LYS A 631 -1.07 -25.59 -49.49
C LYS A 631 -0.49 -27.01 -49.54
N LEU A 632 0.61 -27.26 -48.83
CA LEU A 632 1.25 -28.57 -48.78
C LEU A 632 0.32 -29.63 -48.18
N ARG A 633 -0.45 -29.30 -47.14
CA ARG A 633 -1.44 -30.21 -46.55
C ARG A 633 -2.59 -30.53 -47.50
N GLU A 634 -3.07 -29.55 -48.26
CA GLU A 634 -4.08 -29.78 -49.30
C GLU A 634 -3.53 -30.61 -50.47
N ASP A 635 -2.29 -30.34 -50.91
CA ASP A 635 -1.62 -31.12 -51.95
C ASP A 635 -1.40 -32.57 -51.49
N ARG A 636 -1.00 -32.77 -50.23
CA ARG A 636 -0.89 -34.09 -49.59
C ARG A 636 -2.22 -34.83 -49.61
N LYS A 637 -3.30 -34.16 -49.19
CA LYS A 637 -4.66 -34.74 -49.15
C LYS A 637 -5.11 -35.17 -50.54
N LYS A 638 -4.90 -34.32 -51.56
CA LYS A 638 -5.24 -34.66 -52.95
C LYS A 638 -4.41 -35.83 -53.48
N ALA A 639 -3.11 -35.86 -53.18
CA ALA A 639 -2.23 -36.94 -53.60
C ALA A 639 -2.65 -38.29 -52.97
N ILE A 640 -3.03 -38.29 -51.68
CA ILE A 640 -3.58 -39.47 -51.00
C ILE A 640 -4.89 -39.91 -51.65
N GLN A 641 -5.83 -38.99 -51.90
CA GLN A 641 -7.11 -39.32 -52.54
C GLN A 641 -6.93 -39.91 -53.94
N GLN A 642 -6.00 -39.37 -54.75
CA GLN A 642 -5.69 -39.91 -56.07
C GLN A 642 -5.09 -41.31 -55.98
N LEU A 643 -4.20 -41.53 -55.02
CA LEU A 643 -3.61 -42.82 -54.75
C LEU A 643 -4.69 -43.84 -54.32
N ASP A 644 -5.50 -43.50 -53.32
CA ASP A 644 -6.60 -44.34 -52.85
C ASP A 644 -7.55 -44.69 -53.98
N THR A 645 -7.99 -43.70 -54.77
CA THR A 645 -8.88 -43.93 -55.93
C THR A 645 -8.25 -44.90 -56.93
N ARG A 646 -6.95 -44.76 -57.23
CA ARG A 646 -6.24 -45.65 -58.15
C ARG A 646 -6.22 -47.09 -57.63
N TYR A 647 -5.94 -47.28 -56.35
CA TYR A 647 -5.86 -48.60 -55.75
C TYR A 647 -7.23 -49.23 -55.48
N ASP A 648 -8.26 -48.43 -55.20
CA ASP A 648 -9.66 -48.88 -55.12
C ASP A 648 -10.17 -49.39 -56.48
N ILE A 649 -9.90 -48.65 -57.56
CA ILE A 649 -10.21 -49.11 -58.92
C ILE A 649 -9.45 -50.40 -59.23
N MET A 650 -8.18 -50.49 -58.84
CA MET A 650 -7.37 -51.69 -59.05
C MET A 650 -7.92 -52.89 -58.27
N ALA A 651 -8.36 -52.68 -57.03
CA ALA A 651 -9.00 -53.71 -56.20
C ALA A 651 -10.35 -54.16 -56.78
N GLN A 652 -11.19 -53.22 -57.23
CA GLN A 652 -12.46 -53.54 -57.90
C GLN A 652 -12.25 -54.35 -59.19
N ARG A 653 -11.27 -53.97 -60.01
CA ARG A 653 -10.89 -54.73 -61.22
C ARG A 653 -10.39 -56.12 -60.85
N PHE A 654 -9.56 -56.24 -59.81
CA PHE A 654 -9.06 -57.53 -59.34
C PHE A 654 -10.21 -58.44 -58.87
N ALA A 655 -11.13 -57.93 -58.06
CA ALA A 655 -12.32 -58.67 -57.61
C ALA A 655 -13.25 -59.07 -58.77
N ALA A 656 -13.43 -58.21 -59.76
CA ALA A 656 -14.21 -58.52 -60.97
C ALA A 656 -13.55 -59.63 -61.79
N TYR A 657 -12.22 -59.61 -61.96
CA TYR A 657 -11.48 -60.68 -62.61
C TYR A 657 -11.55 -61.99 -61.84
N ASP A 658 -11.41 -61.95 -60.51
CA ASP A 658 -11.55 -63.14 -59.67
C ASP A 658 -12.94 -63.78 -59.81
N SER A 659 -14.00 -62.96 -59.84
CA SER A 659 -15.37 -63.41 -60.13
C SER A 659 -15.52 -64.03 -61.52
N GLN A 660 -14.90 -63.44 -62.55
CA GLN A 660 -14.89 -64.01 -63.91
C GLN A 660 -14.12 -65.32 -63.97
N ILE A 661 -12.96 -65.42 -63.32
CA ILE A 661 -12.18 -66.65 -63.24
C ILE A 661 -12.98 -67.73 -62.53
N SER A 662 -13.66 -67.41 -61.42
CA SER A 662 -14.56 -68.33 -60.72
C SER A 662 -15.70 -68.82 -61.62
N LYS A 663 -16.36 -67.92 -62.38
CA LYS A 663 -17.38 -68.30 -63.37
C LYS A 663 -16.83 -69.18 -64.48
N THR A 664 -15.66 -68.86 -65.03
CA THR A 664 -14.98 -69.64 -66.06
C THR A 664 -14.58 -71.01 -65.53
N ASN A 665 -14.04 -71.09 -64.31
CA ASN A 665 -13.70 -72.35 -63.65
C ASN A 665 -14.94 -73.21 -63.39
N ASN A 666 -16.06 -72.61 -62.98
CA ASN A 666 -17.34 -73.30 -62.83
C ASN A 666 -17.90 -73.79 -64.17
N ALA A 667 -17.83 -72.96 -65.22
CA ALA A 667 -18.24 -73.33 -66.57
C ALA A 667 -17.35 -74.45 -67.12
N PHE A 668 -16.05 -74.37 -66.93
CA PHE A 668 -15.08 -75.40 -67.30
C PHE A 668 -15.35 -76.70 -66.56
N SER A 669 -15.59 -76.64 -65.24
CA SER A 669 -15.97 -77.81 -64.43
C SER A 669 -17.30 -78.41 -64.89
N SER A 670 -18.26 -77.58 -65.31
CA SER A 670 -19.55 -78.02 -65.85
C SER A 670 -19.41 -78.68 -67.22
N VAL A 671 -18.56 -78.12 -68.10
CA VAL A 671 -18.21 -78.72 -69.40
C VAL A 671 -17.46 -80.04 -69.17
N GLN A 672 -16.54 -80.09 -68.21
CA GLN A 672 -15.83 -81.31 -67.86
C GLN A 672 -16.80 -82.37 -67.36
N LEU A 673 -17.73 -82.03 -66.46
CA LEU A 673 -18.81 -82.92 -66.03
C LEU A 673 -19.69 -83.39 -67.20
N MET A 674 -20.01 -82.52 -68.16
CA MET A 674 -20.76 -82.91 -69.38
C MET A 674 -19.95 -83.87 -70.27
N ILE A 675 -18.65 -83.62 -70.44
CA ILE A 675 -17.73 -84.51 -71.17
C ILE A 675 -17.71 -85.86 -70.47
N ASP A 676 -17.48 -85.89 -69.17
CA ASP A 676 -17.40 -87.13 -68.38
C ASP A 676 -18.73 -87.90 -68.40
N GLN A 677 -19.89 -87.21 -68.32
CA GLN A 677 -21.22 -87.82 -68.46
C GLN A 677 -21.50 -88.32 -69.88
N SER A 678 -20.99 -87.65 -70.91
CA SER A 678 -21.14 -88.08 -72.31
C SER A 678 -20.28 -89.30 -72.63
N VAL A 679 -19.10 -89.42 -72.00
CA VAL A 679 -18.22 -90.59 -72.10
C VAL A 679 -18.82 -91.79 -71.37
N ALA A 680 -19.56 -91.58 -70.27
CA ALA A 680 -20.24 -92.64 -69.51
C ALA A 680 -21.55 -93.19 -70.13
N LYS A 681 -22.06 -92.58 -71.21
CA LYS A 681 -23.28 -93.01 -71.93
C LYS A 681 -23.02 -93.79 -73.24
N LYS A 682 -21.76 -94.16 -73.50
CA LYS A 682 -21.40 -95.22 -74.45
C LYS A 682 -21.15 -96.51 -73.67
#